data_AF-A0A1H1FN43-F1
#
_entry.id   AF-A0A1H1FN43-F1
#
_cell.length_a   1.000
_cell.length_b   1.000
_cell.length_c   1.000
_cell.angle_alpha   90.00
_cell.angle_beta   90.00
_cell.angle_gamma   90.00
#
_symmetry.space_group_name_H-M   'P 1'
#
loop_
_entity.id
_entity.type
_entity.pdbx_description
1 polymer ?
#
loop_
_entity_poly.entity_id
_entity_poly.type
_entity_poly.pdbx_seq_one_letter_code
_entity_poly.pdbx_strand_id
1 'polypeptide(L)'
;MTETLPPEGGRVEPVDLQQEMQNSYIDYAMSVIVARALPDVRDGLKPVHRRVLYSMYDSGHRPDRSYVKCSRVVGDVMGNYHPHGDSAIYDTLVRLAQPWSMRNVLIDGQGNFGSPGNDPAAAMRYCVAGDTRVKLAHGASVRIADVVRGAEPNSDNEIDLKVQGRSGDPVLAEKFFHSGSHPTLKLSTKGGYELTGTHNHPVLCLTKVLGVPTLVWKLLEEIQPGEYIAMQRTEPPQDDALVDERDWDRALLAGAFVSEGFVSQNRAGFNNLDESFFRYVVNLYDAVVGGPRYVSSRKIDSGSIIHELDVHDLSKLRRSVLADLIGQQSAEKTVPEFVWHGDRNTKQAFLVGLFTGDGSCSGLPRNSIQISYSTYSAELASEVQQLLLEFGIVSAISEYARGEYKVVISNRRDARLFASRVGFDSVKQRKLAEILDEIPLSSRAKSHDYVPFVADYIRENGADRWTERDWLRRHNVDRVERWETNREEITSRITNREVLDVVEPLVDGRFYYAEVDSVTEAGVQPVYSLRVDSDDHAFVTNGFISHNTESRLAPLAMSMLSEIEEDTVEFSDNYDGRTQEPDVLPSRIPNLLVNGGGGIAVGMATNIPPHNLREVADGVVWALDNPEAEDDELLEALIERIKGPDFPTDGLIMGTNAIAEAYRTGRGSIRMRAVVDIEEDAKGRAALVITELPYQVNPDNLIENIATMHRDGKLSGISDIADESNNRRGMRIVITLKRDAIPKVVLNNLYKHTQLQTTFGVNMLALVDGVPRTLRLDQVIRHYVRHQIDVIVRRTKFRLRKAEQRAHILRGLAVALDQLDEVINLIRSSPTVDEARTGLIELLGIDEDQATAILEMQLRKLAAMERQKIVDELAEIETRIADLNDILAKPERQRAIVRAELMEIVDKHGTERRTRIVPYEGEVSMEDLIADEDVVVTITRTGYAKRTRTDLYRAQKRGGKGVQGAALKQDDIVSHFFVCSTHDWILFFTNKGRVYRAKAYELPEANRTARGQHVANLLAFQPDEHIAQVMQIKDYTVSPYLVLATKKGLVKKSKLTDFDSNRSGGLIGVNLKDGDELVGAVLCSPEDDLLLVSAEGQSIRFNASDEVLRPMGRATSGVLGMRFNAGDELLAMGVVRENRYVLVATQGGYAKRTPIDEYPVQGRGGKGVLTIQHDEKRGRLVAALIAELDDELYAITSTGGVIRTAAKEVRKAGRQTKGVRLMDLGEGNSLVAIARNADEAVDPDAAGPEQRK
;
A
#
# COMPACT_ATOMS: atom_id res chain seq x y z
N MET A 1 -41.83 38.78 9.59
CA MET A 1 -41.65 40.24 9.62
C MET A 1 -40.99 40.62 10.93
N THR A 2 -39.70 40.90 10.88
CA THR A 2 -38.96 41.66 11.89
C THR A 2 -37.92 42.43 11.08
N GLU A 3 -38.15 43.72 10.91
CA GLU A 3 -37.28 44.64 10.17
C GLU A 3 -36.03 44.92 11.01
N THR A 4 -34.87 44.55 10.47
CA THR A 4 -33.58 45.13 10.84
C THR A 4 -33.05 45.85 9.61
N LEU A 5 -33.09 47.19 9.64
CA LEU A 5 -32.49 48.03 8.61
C LEU A 5 -30.95 47.95 8.70
N PRO A 6 -30.24 47.72 7.56
CA PRO A 6 -28.80 47.82 7.49
C PRO A 6 -28.33 49.28 7.28
N PRO A 7 -27.04 49.59 7.51
CA PRO A 7 -26.52 50.97 7.52
C PRO A 7 -26.55 51.65 6.15
N GLU A 8 -26.72 52.97 6.15
CA GLU A 8 -26.73 53.82 4.95
C GLU A 8 -25.40 53.74 4.18
N GLY A 9 -25.46 53.21 2.95
CA GLY A 9 -24.36 53.29 1.99
C GLY A 9 -24.22 52.09 1.03
N GLY A 10 -24.78 50.93 1.36
CA GLY A 10 -24.81 49.76 0.48
C GLY A 10 -26.16 49.61 -0.20
N ARG A 11 -26.19 49.44 -1.53
CA ARG A 11 -27.41 49.06 -2.25
C ARG A 11 -27.74 47.61 -1.89
N VAL A 12 -28.78 47.41 -1.08
CA VAL A 12 -29.27 46.08 -0.70
C VAL A 12 -30.30 45.63 -1.72
N GLU A 13 -29.99 44.56 -2.45
CA GLU A 13 -30.92 43.94 -3.40
C GLU A 13 -31.54 42.69 -2.76
N PRO A 14 -32.87 42.61 -2.62
CA PRO A 14 -33.53 41.41 -2.12
C PRO A 14 -33.44 40.32 -3.20
N VAL A 15 -32.73 39.23 -2.90
CA VAL A 15 -32.62 38.05 -3.78
C VAL A 15 -33.43 36.90 -3.19
N ASP A 16 -34.16 36.18 -4.03
CA ASP A 16 -34.84 34.96 -3.62
C ASP A 16 -33.82 33.88 -3.22
N LEU A 17 -34.01 33.26 -2.05
CA LEU A 17 -33.05 32.29 -1.51
C LEU A 17 -32.89 31.06 -2.41
N GLN A 18 -33.97 30.58 -3.02
CA GLN A 18 -33.91 29.41 -3.90
C GLN A 18 -33.14 29.75 -5.18
N GLN A 19 -33.40 30.91 -5.77
CA GLN A 19 -32.67 31.41 -6.94
C GLN A 19 -31.19 31.65 -6.63
N GLU A 20 -30.87 32.27 -5.49
CA GLU A 20 -29.49 32.53 -5.08
C GLU A 20 -28.73 31.23 -4.82
N MET A 21 -29.34 30.29 -4.07
CA MET A 21 -28.74 28.97 -3.86
C MET A 21 -28.53 28.22 -5.18
N GLN A 22 -29.46 28.30 -6.13
CA GLN A 22 -29.32 27.67 -7.44
C GLN A 22 -28.20 28.29 -8.26
N ASN A 23 -28.13 29.63 -8.33
CA ASN A 23 -27.10 30.35 -9.07
C ASN A 23 -25.72 30.09 -8.47
N SER A 24 -25.55 30.33 -7.17
CA SER A 24 -24.29 30.09 -6.44
C SER A 24 -23.86 28.62 -6.55
N TYR A 25 -24.78 27.65 -6.50
CA TYR A 25 -24.46 26.24 -6.67
C TYR A 25 -24.03 25.91 -8.10
N ILE A 26 -24.70 26.44 -9.13
CA ILE A 26 -24.34 26.22 -10.54
C ILE A 26 -22.98 26.84 -10.85
N ASP A 27 -22.73 28.07 -10.43
CA ASP A 27 -21.46 28.76 -10.65
C ASP A 27 -20.30 28.03 -9.95
N TYR A 28 -20.52 27.57 -8.72
CA TYR A 28 -19.57 26.72 -8.01
C TYR A 28 -19.37 25.36 -8.71
N ALA A 29 -20.45 24.69 -9.11
CA ALA A 29 -20.36 23.38 -9.77
C ALA A 29 -19.61 23.49 -11.11
N MET A 30 -19.95 24.49 -11.94
CA MET A 30 -19.31 24.71 -13.24
C MET A 30 -17.83 25.07 -13.09
N SER A 31 -17.48 25.95 -12.15
CA SER A 31 -16.07 26.30 -11.90
C SER A 31 -15.27 25.09 -11.41
N VAL A 32 -15.82 24.23 -10.55
CA VAL A 32 -15.14 23.01 -10.08
C VAL A 32 -15.01 21.95 -11.18
N ILE A 33 -16.06 21.75 -11.99
CA ILE A 33 -16.08 20.75 -13.06
C ILE A 33 -15.07 21.12 -14.16
N VAL A 34 -15.14 22.36 -14.67
CA VAL A 34 -14.36 22.79 -15.83
C VAL A 34 -12.95 23.23 -15.44
N ALA A 35 -12.79 24.00 -14.35
CA ALA A 35 -11.51 24.64 -14.03
C ALA A 35 -10.65 23.84 -13.02
N ARG A 36 -11.09 22.66 -12.56
CA ARG A 36 -10.35 21.87 -11.56
C ARG A 36 -10.34 20.35 -11.80
N ALA A 37 -11.51 19.73 -11.90
CA ALA A 37 -11.63 18.30 -11.60
C ALA A 37 -11.45 17.35 -12.79
N LEU A 38 -11.87 17.73 -13.99
CA LEU A 38 -11.90 16.86 -15.17
C LEU A 38 -10.76 17.16 -16.16
N PRO A 39 -10.19 16.13 -16.81
CA PRO A 39 -9.23 16.33 -17.89
C PRO A 39 -9.93 16.73 -19.20
N ASP A 40 -9.21 17.46 -20.06
CA ASP A 40 -9.64 17.70 -21.44
C ASP A 40 -9.38 16.47 -22.32
N VAL A 41 -10.29 16.15 -23.24
CA VAL A 41 -10.16 14.97 -24.12
C VAL A 41 -8.92 15.03 -25.02
N ARG A 42 -8.44 16.24 -25.35
CA ARG A 42 -7.39 16.48 -26.34
C ARG A 42 -5.99 16.23 -25.81
N ASP A 43 -5.66 16.77 -24.63
CA ASP A 43 -4.33 16.63 -23.99
C ASP A 43 -4.33 15.71 -22.76
N GLY A 44 -5.51 15.31 -22.27
CA GLY A 44 -5.64 14.47 -21.09
C GLY A 44 -5.27 15.15 -19.78
N LEU A 45 -5.12 16.47 -19.76
CA LEU A 45 -4.66 17.22 -18.60
C LEU A 45 -5.80 17.98 -17.92
N LYS A 46 -5.71 18.07 -16.60
CA LYS A 46 -6.48 19.03 -15.81
C LYS A 46 -5.78 20.39 -15.87
N PRO A 47 -6.48 21.50 -15.56
CA PRO A 47 -5.88 22.83 -15.57
C PRO A 47 -4.60 22.93 -14.72
N VAL A 48 -4.56 22.35 -13.51
CA VAL A 48 -3.35 22.38 -12.67
C VAL A 48 -2.18 21.60 -13.29
N HIS A 49 -2.44 20.46 -13.95
CA HIS A 49 -1.39 19.71 -14.65
C HIS A 49 -0.79 20.54 -15.79
N ARG A 50 -1.67 21.16 -16.61
CA ARG A 50 -1.27 21.99 -17.75
C ARG A 50 -0.43 23.18 -17.31
N ARG A 51 -0.86 23.89 -16.27
CA ARG A 51 -0.15 25.04 -15.70
C ARG A 51 1.22 24.68 -15.16
N VAL A 52 1.36 23.53 -14.48
CA VAL A 52 2.67 23.05 -14.02
C VAL A 52 3.60 22.78 -15.20
N LEU A 53 3.15 22.00 -16.19
CA LEU A 53 3.99 21.65 -17.35
C LEU A 53 4.35 22.89 -18.19
N TYR A 54 3.37 23.78 -18.42
CA TYR A 54 3.60 25.01 -19.17
C TYR A 54 4.50 25.99 -18.43
N SER A 55 4.31 26.19 -17.12
CA SER A 55 5.20 27.05 -16.31
C SER A 55 6.64 26.54 -16.31
N MET A 56 6.84 25.23 -16.10
CA MET A 56 8.16 24.61 -16.22
C MET A 56 8.73 24.75 -17.64
N TYR A 57 7.86 24.73 -18.66
CA TYR A 57 8.25 25.04 -20.02
C TYR A 57 8.70 26.51 -20.12
N ASP A 58 7.87 27.47 -19.81
CA ASP A 58 8.19 28.89 -19.95
C ASP A 58 9.44 29.31 -19.16
N SER A 59 9.61 28.81 -17.92
CA SER A 59 10.78 29.05 -17.07
C SER A 59 12.06 28.28 -17.48
N GLY A 60 12.04 27.48 -18.55
CA GLY A 60 13.23 26.81 -19.09
C GLY A 60 13.68 25.54 -18.34
N HIS A 61 12.83 24.93 -17.51
CA HIS A 61 13.15 23.73 -16.71
C HIS A 61 13.07 22.43 -17.54
N ARG A 62 13.93 22.36 -18.57
CA ARG A 62 13.97 21.30 -19.59
C ARG A 62 14.74 20.04 -19.15
N PRO A 63 14.53 18.89 -19.83
CA PRO A 63 15.27 17.65 -19.54
C PRO A 63 16.79 17.73 -19.78
N ASP A 64 17.25 18.63 -20.66
CA ASP A 64 18.68 18.87 -20.94
C ASP A 64 19.33 19.87 -19.97
N ARG A 65 18.57 20.37 -18.99
CA ARG A 65 19.02 21.34 -17.98
C ARG A 65 19.09 20.68 -16.60
N SER A 66 19.77 21.36 -15.69
CA SER A 66 19.85 20.96 -14.29
C SER A 66 18.48 20.97 -13.63
N TYR A 67 18.28 20.11 -12.64
CA TYR A 67 17.11 20.14 -11.78
C TYR A 67 17.03 21.47 -11.02
N VAL A 68 15.81 21.87 -10.69
CA VAL A 68 15.49 23.07 -9.90
C VAL A 68 14.69 22.70 -8.67
N LYS A 69 14.77 23.50 -7.60
CA LYS A 69 13.95 23.28 -6.40
C LYS A 69 12.46 23.29 -6.74
N CYS A 70 11.72 22.31 -6.22
CA CYS A 70 10.29 22.21 -6.45
C CYS A 70 9.53 23.48 -6.02
N SER A 71 9.98 24.16 -4.96
CA SER A 71 9.39 25.42 -4.51
C SER A 71 9.46 26.54 -5.53
N ARG A 72 10.48 26.54 -6.39
CA ARG A 72 10.60 27.53 -7.47
C ARG A 72 9.51 27.31 -8.51
N VAL A 73 9.33 26.06 -8.94
CA VAL A 73 8.25 25.67 -9.85
C VAL A 73 6.88 26.00 -9.26
N VAL A 74 6.66 25.65 -7.99
CA VAL A 74 5.40 25.94 -7.30
C VAL A 74 5.15 27.45 -7.20
N GLY A 75 6.19 28.23 -6.88
CA GLY A 75 6.13 29.69 -6.83
C GLY A 75 5.78 30.32 -8.18
N ASP A 76 6.40 29.88 -9.26
CA ASP A 76 6.13 30.37 -10.62
C ASP A 76 4.70 30.02 -11.07
N VAL A 77 4.25 28.80 -10.79
CA VAL A 77 2.87 28.37 -11.10
C VAL A 77 1.86 29.17 -10.29
N MET A 78 2.09 29.34 -8.98
CA MET A 78 1.18 30.05 -8.09
C MET A 78 1.09 31.54 -8.45
N GLY A 79 2.24 32.17 -8.72
CA GLY A 79 2.33 33.60 -8.99
C GLY A 79 1.81 34.03 -10.35
N ASN A 80 1.83 33.14 -11.36
CA ASN A 80 1.45 33.48 -12.72
C ASN A 80 0.17 32.79 -13.20
N TYR A 81 -0.13 31.56 -12.77
CA TYR A 81 -1.17 30.74 -13.42
C TYR A 81 -2.24 30.17 -12.47
N HIS A 82 -1.89 29.86 -11.22
CA HIS A 82 -2.77 29.12 -10.32
C HIS A 82 -2.98 29.84 -8.97
N PRO A 83 -4.06 30.60 -8.79
CA PRO A 83 -4.29 31.43 -7.59
C PRO A 83 -4.83 30.60 -6.40
N HIS A 84 -4.25 29.43 -6.15
CA HIS A 84 -4.61 28.51 -5.08
C HIS A 84 -3.35 28.10 -4.29
N GLY A 85 -3.55 27.44 -3.15
CA GLY A 85 -2.46 27.08 -2.24
C GLY A 85 -1.36 26.24 -2.91
N ASP A 86 -0.14 26.47 -2.47
CA ASP A 86 1.08 25.78 -2.87
C ASP A 86 0.98 24.25 -2.77
N SER A 87 0.35 23.72 -1.72
CA SER A 87 0.15 22.29 -1.51
C SER A 87 -0.56 21.60 -2.69
N ALA A 88 -1.59 22.22 -3.28
CA ALA A 88 -2.32 21.62 -4.41
C ALA A 88 -1.44 21.52 -5.68
N ILE A 89 -0.57 22.51 -5.88
CA ILE A 89 0.39 22.55 -6.99
C ILE A 89 1.50 21.53 -6.74
N TYR A 90 2.00 21.45 -5.51
CA TYR A 90 3.07 20.54 -5.16
C TYR A 90 2.64 19.07 -5.21
N ASP A 91 1.47 18.73 -4.66
CA ASP A 91 0.90 17.38 -4.76
C ASP A 91 0.73 16.95 -6.22
N THR A 92 0.34 17.89 -7.08
CA THR A 92 0.26 17.67 -8.53
C THR A 92 1.63 17.38 -9.13
N LEU A 93 2.62 18.23 -8.84
CA LEU A 93 3.99 18.08 -9.31
C LEU A 93 4.57 16.72 -8.87
N VAL A 94 4.37 16.36 -7.61
CA VAL A 94 4.81 15.09 -7.04
C VAL A 94 4.19 13.91 -7.78
N ARG A 95 2.85 13.90 -7.97
CA ARG A 95 2.16 12.81 -8.67
C ARG A 95 2.65 12.65 -10.11
N LEU A 96 2.94 13.74 -10.81
CA LEU A 96 3.47 13.71 -12.18
C LEU A 96 4.88 13.11 -12.27
N ALA A 97 5.61 13.02 -11.14
CA ALA A 97 6.93 12.42 -11.02
C ALA A 97 6.94 10.98 -10.48
N GLN A 98 5.82 10.47 -9.95
CA GLN A 98 5.76 9.15 -9.32
C GLN A 98 5.56 8.01 -10.34
N PRO A 99 6.52 7.08 -10.50
CA PRO A 99 6.45 6.02 -11.51
C PRO A 99 5.46 4.88 -11.19
N TRP A 100 4.92 4.82 -9.97
CA TRP A 100 3.82 3.92 -9.58
C TRP A 100 2.44 4.57 -9.70
N SER A 101 2.38 5.89 -9.84
CA SER A 101 1.13 6.66 -10.03
C SER A 101 0.90 6.95 -11.52
N MET A 102 1.96 7.28 -12.26
CA MET A 102 1.91 7.59 -13.69
C MET A 102 2.47 6.43 -14.50
N ARG A 103 1.78 6.03 -15.58
CA ARG A 103 2.30 5.01 -16.50
C ARG A 103 3.52 5.51 -17.28
N ASN A 104 3.54 6.80 -17.59
CA ASN A 104 4.66 7.54 -18.14
C ASN A 104 4.77 8.89 -17.42
N VAL A 105 5.81 9.08 -16.61
CA VAL A 105 6.04 10.30 -15.83
C VAL A 105 6.20 11.52 -16.75
N LEU A 106 5.66 12.65 -16.32
CA LEU A 106 5.76 13.93 -17.04
C LEU A 106 6.72 14.90 -16.34
N ILE A 107 7.08 14.61 -15.10
CA ILE A 107 8.10 15.31 -14.33
C ILE A 107 9.19 14.31 -13.95
N ASP A 108 10.43 14.75 -14.07
CA ASP A 108 11.61 14.04 -13.61
C ASP A 108 11.99 14.64 -12.25
N GLY A 109 11.76 13.87 -11.19
CA GLY A 109 12.01 14.27 -9.81
C GLY A 109 13.32 13.71 -9.27
N GLN A 110 14.07 14.52 -8.55
CA GLN A 110 15.28 14.14 -7.81
C GLN A 110 15.07 14.40 -6.30
N GLY A 111 15.32 13.41 -5.46
CA GLY A 111 14.93 13.43 -4.04
C GLY A 111 13.79 12.47 -3.71
N ASN A 112 13.29 12.51 -2.48
CA ASN A 112 12.14 11.72 -2.04
C ASN A 112 10.81 12.29 -2.59
N PHE A 113 10.23 11.64 -3.60
CA PHE A 113 8.89 11.93 -4.15
C PHE A 113 7.79 11.02 -3.57
N GLY A 114 8.04 10.45 -2.40
CA GLY A 114 7.18 9.51 -1.68
C GLY A 114 7.53 8.06 -1.98
N SER A 115 6.77 7.13 -1.40
CA SER A 115 6.83 5.71 -1.74
C SER A 115 5.44 5.19 -2.18
N PRO A 116 5.34 3.98 -2.76
CA PRO A 116 4.04 3.33 -2.96
C PRO A 116 3.28 3.06 -1.65
N GLY A 117 3.99 3.01 -0.52
CA GLY A 117 3.46 2.85 0.84
C GLY A 117 3.02 4.17 1.47
N ASN A 118 3.22 4.28 2.78
CA ASN A 118 2.80 5.41 3.58
C ASN A 118 3.86 6.52 3.71
N ASP A 119 5.02 6.40 3.06
CA ASP A 119 6.02 7.47 3.09
C ASP A 119 5.61 8.64 2.20
N PRO A 120 5.37 9.84 2.76
CA PRO A 120 4.99 10.99 1.96
C PRO A 120 6.17 11.51 1.15
N ALA A 121 5.85 12.26 0.09
CA ALA A 121 6.85 13.04 -0.60
C ALA A 121 7.43 14.10 0.34
N ALA A 122 8.73 14.32 0.22
CA ALA A 122 9.41 15.38 0.92
C ALA A 122 8.84 16.75 0.47
N ALA A 123 8.63 17.75 1.34
CA ALA A 123 8.16 19.09 0.99
C ALA A 123 9.04 19.83 -0.03
N MET A 124 8.49 20.89 -0.63
CA MET A 124 9.06 21.55 -1.80
C MET A 124 10.23 22.52 -1.52
N ARG A 125 10.38 23.00 -0.28
CA ARG A 125 11.39 23.99 0.16
C ARG A 125 11.92 23.59 1.53
N TYR A 126 13.21 23.31 1.67
CA TYR A 126 13.77 22.87 2.95
C TYR A 126 15.02 23.64 3.28
N CYS A 127 15.05 24.15 4.50
CA CYS A 127 15.77 25.36 4.79
C CYS A 127 16.06 25.42 6.28
N VAL A 128 17.35 25.32 6.64
CA VAL A 128 17.83 25.51 8.01
C VAL A 128 18.38 26.92 8.19
N ALA A 129 18.38 27.41 9.43
CA ALA A 129 18.95 28.71 9.76
C ALA A 129 20.47 28.75 9.55
N GLY A 130 21.01 29.95 9.28
CA GLY A 130 22.41 30.14 8.87
C GLY A 130 23.49 29.70 9.86
N ASP A 131 23.15 29.68 11.16
CA ASP A 131 24.00 29.22 12.26
C ASP A 131 24.13 27.69 12.33
N THR A 132 23.25 26.96 11.64
CA THR A 132 23.26 25.50 11.60
C THR A 132 24.56 24.95 11.02
N ARG A 133 25.27 24.09 11.76
CA ARG A 133 26.53 23.50 11.33
C ARG A 133 26.32 22.24 10.50
N VAL A 134 26.89 22.23 9.30
CA VAL A 134 26.96 21.06 8.41
C VAL A 134 28.25 20.31 8.70
N LYS A 135 28.14 19.01 8.97
CA LYS A 135 29.29 18.15 9.23
C LYS A 135 29.92 17.70 7.91
N LEU A 136 31.22 17.95 7.76
CA LEU A 136 32.02 17.57 6.59
C LEU A 136 32.59 16.16 6.75
N ALA A 137 32.86 15.51 5.62
CA ALA A 137 33.39 14.14 5.60
C ALA A 137 34.77 14.01 6.28
N HIS A 138 35.59 15.07 6.25
CA HIS A 138 36.91 15.12 6.88
C HIS A 138 36.85 15.50 8.38
N GLY A 139 35.65 15.54 8.97
CA GLY A 139 35.45 15.77 10.40
C GLY A 139 35.34 17.23 10.84
N ALA A 140 35.48 18.23 9.96
CA ALA A 140 35.17 19.61 10.32
C ALA A 140 33.66 19.88 10.25
N SER A 141 33.21 20.98 10.87
CA SER A 141 31.81 21.39 10.88
C SER A 141 31.69 22.87 10.60
N VAL A 142 31.08 23.23 9.48
CA VAL A 142 31.00 24.60 8.98
C VAL A 142 29.58 25.11 9.11
N ARG A 143 29.38 26.36 9.54
CA ARG A 143 28.03 26.99 9.52
C ARG A 143 27.52 27.01 8.08
N ILE A 144 26.27 26.66 7.87
CA ILE A 144 25.72 26.53 6.53
C ILE A 144 25.81 27.87 5.76
N ALA A 145 25.60 29.01 6.43
CA ALA A 145 25.75 30.34 5.83
C ALA A 145 27.19 30.64 5.36
N ASP A 146 28.19 29.97 5.93
CA ASP A 146 29.61 30.18 5.63
C ASP A 146 30.14 29.23 4.55
N VAL A 147 29.33 28.27 4.07
CA VAL A 147 29.70 27.35 2.98
C VAL A 147 30.05 28.13 1.71
N VAL A 148 29.23 29.14 1.35
CA VAL A 148 29.53 30.12 0.31
C VAL A 148 29.40 31.52 0.90
N ARG A 149 30.52 32.05 1.41
CA ARG A 149 30.53 33.38 2.04
C ARG A 149 30.09 34.46 1.06
N GLY A 150 29.09 35.24 1.47
CA GLY A 150 28.56 36.36 0.67
C GLY A 150 27.62 35.95 -0.46
N ALA A 151 27.06 34.74 -0.44
CA ALA A 151 26.00 34.36 -1.35
C ALA A 151 24.81 35.32 -1.26
N GLU A 152 24.25 35.73 -2.40
CA GLU A 152 23.10 36.62 -2.44
C GLU A 152 21.80 35.89 -2.02
N PRO A 153 20.82 36.58 -1.40
CA PRO A 153 19.52 35.98 -1.13
C PRO A 153 18.81 35.48 -2.39
N ASN A 154 18.15 34.32 -2.31
CA ASN A 154 17.50 33.64 -3.43
C ASN A 154 18.48 33.24 -4.56
N SER A 155 19.67 32.76 -4.20
CA SER A 155 20.69 32.30 -5.14
C SER A 155 21.01 30.81 -4.99
N ASP A 156 21.41 30.22 -6.12
CA ASP A 156 21.91 28.85 -6.23
C ASP A 156 23.40 28.93 -6.60
N ASN A 157 24.27 28.26 -5.84
CA ASN A 157 25.72 28.34 -6.00
C ASN A 157 26.28 26.93 -6.18
N GLU A 158 27.05 26.71 -7.25
CA GLU A 158 27.77 25.45 -7.46
C GLU A 158 28.87 25.30 -6.41
N ILE A 159 29.00 24.11 -5.83
CA ILE A 159 30.00 23.75 -4.81
C ILE A 159 30.54 22.34 -5.08
N ASP A 160 31.73 22.03 -4.54
CA ASP A 160 32.29 20.68 -4.50
C ASP A 160 32.71 20.41 -3.05
N LEU A 161 31.74 20.00 -2.24
CA LEU A 161 31.92 19.86 -0.80
C LEU A 161 31.46 18.48 -0.33
N LYS A 162 32.37 17.68 0.23
CA LYS A 162 32.01 16.39 0.82
C LYS A 162 31.44 16.58 2.22
N VAL A 163 30.14 16.35 2.36
CA VAL A 163 29.41 16.39 3.63
C VAL A 163 29.17 14.99 4.16
N GLN A 164 28.74 14.88 5.42
CA GLN A 164 28.39 13.60 6.01
C GLN A 164 26.92 13.28 5.75
N GLY A 165 26.66 12.12 5.16
CA GLY A 165 25.34 11.55 4.93
C GLY A 165 24.74 10.95 6.20
N ARG A 166 23.48 10.51 6.09
CA ARG A 166 22.72 9.94 7.21
C ARG A 166 23.40 8.73 7.87
N SER A 167 24.06 7.87 7.10
CA SER A 167 24.72 6.68 7.64
C SER A 167 26.14 6.94 8.14
N GLY A 168 26.60 8.19 8.08
CA GLY A 168 27.97 8.57 8.44
C GLY A 168 28.96 8.51 7.26
N ASP A 169 28.48 8.10 6.09
CA ASP A 169 29.21 8.02 4.83
C ASP A 169 29.47 9.41 4.20
N PRO A 170 30.56 9.57 3.43
CA PRO A 170 30.85 10.81 2.73
C PRO A 170 29.96 10.95 1.49
N VAL A 171 29.22 12.06 1.40
CA VAL A 171 28.31 12.39 0.30
C VAL A 171 28.76 13.70 -0.35
N LEU A 172 28.76 13.76 -1.68
CA LEU A 172 29.12 14.98 -2.42
C LEU A 172 27.96 15.97 -2.39
N ALA A 173 28.19 17.18 -1.90
CA ALA A 173 27.29 18.32 -2.08
C ALA A 173 27.72 19.12 -3.32
N GLU A 174 26.82 19.20 -4.31
CA GLU A 174 27.06 19.86 -5.61
C GLU A 174 26.50 21.28 -5.67
N LYS A 175 25.44 21.57 -4.88
CA LYS A 175 24.84 22.91 -4.85
C LYS A 175 24.54 23.39 -3.45
N PHE A 176 24.75 24.69 -3.25
CA PHE A 176 24.38 25.47 -2.08
C PHE A 176 23.25 26.43 -2.43
N PHE A 177 22.21 26.46 -1.60
CA PHE A 177 21.04 27.32 -1.79
C PHE A 177 20.97 28.34 -0.66
N HIS A 178 20.88 29.61 -1.01
CA HIS A 178 20.45 30.66 -0.09
C HIS A 178 19.01 31.04 -0.44
N SER A 179 18.05 30.62 0.37
CA SER A 179 16.62 30.79 0.10
C SER A 179 16.04 32.14 0.53
N GLY A 180 16.86 33.14 0.87
CA GLY A 180 16.38 34.38 1.48
C GLY A 180 15.78 34.15 2.87
N SER A 181 14.91 35.06 3.32
CA SER A 181 14.37 35.07 4.69
C SER A 181 12.97 34.46 4.78
N HIS A 182 12.77 33.50 5.70
CA HIS A 182 11.51 32.77 5.89
C HIS A 182 11.14 32.67 7.37
N PRO A 183 9.84 32.55 7.71
CA PRO A 183 9.42 32.11 9.04
C PRO A 183 10.06 30.76 9.40
N THR A 184 10.51 30.63 10.64
CA THR A 184 11.22 29.45 11.13
C THR A 184 10.67 28.97 12.46
N LEU A 185 10.82 27.67 12.70
CA LEU A 185 10.57 27.00 13.97
C LEU A 185 11.91 26.56 14.57
N LYS A 186 12.01 26.63 15.90
CA LYS A 186 13.10 26.08 16.70
C LYS A 186 12.61 24.83 17.42
N LEU A 187 13.22 23.71 17.11
CA LEU A 187 13.05 22.43 17.80
C LEU A 187 14.12 22.31 18.88
N SER A 188 13.70 22.03 20.11
CA SER A 188 14.60 21.73 21.24
C SER A 188 14.28 20.35 21.83
N THR A 189 15.32 19.58 22.14
CA THR A 189 15.20 18.25 22.78
C THR A 189 15.34 18.35 24.29
N LYS A 190 14.87 17.34 25.04
CA LYS A 190 15.04 17.29 26.51
C LYS A 190 16.50 17.25 26.96
N GLY A 191 17.41 16.82 26.06
CA GLY A 191 18.85 16.84 26.31
C GLY A 191 19.48 18.23 26.15
N GLY A 192 18.82 19.16 25.45
CA GLY A 192 19.34 20.49 25.14
C GLY A 192 19.84 20.67 23.70
N TYR A 193 19.77 19.65 22.84
CA TYR A 193 20.07 19.78 21.41
C TYR A 193 18.99 20.56 20.66
N GLU A 194 19.39 21.38 19.69
CA GLU A 194 18.48 22.30 18.99
C GLU A 194 18.72 22.36 17.46
N LEU A 195 17.63 22.56 16.72
CA LEU A 195 17.63 22.82 15.28
C LEU A 195 16.63 23.93 14.95
N THR A 196 17.04 24.88 14.12
CA THR A 196 16.15 25.94 13.60
C THR A 196 16.00 25.80 12.09
N GLY A 197 14.77 25.79 11.59
CA GLY A 197 14.48 25.68 10.15
C GLY A 197 13.07 26.13 9.80
N THR A 198 12.71 26.13 8.53
CA THR A 198 11.35 26.48 8.07
C THR A 198 10.32 25.45 8.56
N HIS A 199 9.05 25.85 8.67
CA HIS A 199 7.95 24.97 9.10
C HIS A 199 7.92 23.62 8.39
N ASN A 200 8.20 23.64 7.10
CA ASN A 200 8.24 22.46 6.25
C ASN A 200 9.60 21.75 6.20
N HIS A 201 10.60 22.11 7.01
CA HIS A 201 11.90 21.43 7.01
C HIS A 201 11.77 20.00 7.58
N PRO A 202 12.27 18.94 6.92
CA PRO A 202 12.06 17.57 7.34
C PRO A 202 13.17 17.14 8.29
N VAL A 203 12.79 16.45 9.36
CA VAL A 203 13.72 15.84 10.32
C VAL A 203 13.36 14.37 10.42
N LEU A 204 14.39 13.52 10.51
CA LEU A 204 14.17 12.08 10.66
C LEU A 204 13.72 11.75 12.08
N CYS A 205 12.54 11.17 12.22
CA CYS A 205 11.94 10.77 13.48
C CYS A 205 11.86 9.25 13.62
N LEU A 206 11.93 8.74 14.84
CA LEU A 206 11.58 7.36 15.15
C LEU A 206 10.18 7.32 15.73
N THR A 207 9.29 6.57 15.10
CA THR A 207 7.91 6.39 15.56
C THR A 207 7.52 4.91 15.54
N LYS A 208 6.30 4.60 16.00
CA LYS A 208 5.72 3.27 15.95
C LYS A 208 4.66 3.21 14.85
N VAL A 209 4.97 2.54 13.74
CA VAL A 209 4.02 2.28 12.64
C VAL A 209 3.49 0.85 12.81
N LEU A 210 2.21 0.71 13.15
CA LEU A 210 1.54 -0.59 13.31
C LEU A 210 2.12 -1.57 14.34
N GLY A 211 2.91 -1.09 15.30
CA GLY A 211 3.65 -2.00 16.19
C GLY A 211 5.16 -1.92 16.01
N VAL A 212 5.60 -1.54 14.82
CA VAL A 212 6.99 -1.62 14.36
C VAL A 212 7.69 -0.28 14.61
N PRO A 213 8.88 -0.28 15.23
CA PRO A 213 9.73 0.90 15.30
C PRO A 213 10.24 1.25 13.90
N THR A 214 9.87 2.42 13.38
CA THR A 214 10.15 2.83 12.00
C THR A 214 10.68 4.25 11.97
N LEU A 215 11.73 4.47 11.17
CA LEU A 215 12.24 5.80 10.87
C LEU A 215 11.33 6.46 9.81
N VAL A 216 10.79 7.63 10.13
CA VAL A 216 9.86 8.36 9.28
C VAL A 216 10.28 9.82 9.21
N TRP A 217 10.20 10.42 8.02
CA TRP A 217 10.42 11.85 7.84
C TRP A 217 9.19 12.62 8.31
N LYS A 218 9.38 13.62 9.17
CA LYS A 218 8.33 14.56 9.58
C LYS A 218 8.78 15.99 9.35
N LEU A 219 7.85 16.87 9.01
CA LEU A 219 8.11 18.30 8.92
C LEU A 219 8.26 18.89 10.33
N LEU A 220 9.05 19.96 10.49
CA LEU A 220 9.23 20.64 11.78
C LEU A 220 7.89 21.04 12.40
N GLU A 221 6.91 21.48 11.61
CA GLU A 221 5.57 21.86 12.08
C GLU A 221 4.70 20.67 12.54
N GLU A 222 5.00 19.46 12.09
CA GLU A 222 4.26 18.24 12.45
C GLU A 222 4.79 17.60 13.75
N ILE A 223 6.03 17.93 14.13
CA ILE A 223 6.70 17.34 15.29
C ILE A 223 6.08 17.88 16.59
N GLN A 224 5.77 16.98 17.51
CA GLN A 224 5.17 17.30 18.80
C GLN A 224 6.11 16.95 19.96
N PRO A 225 5.98 17.64 21.12
CA PRO A 225 6.66 17.24 22.36
C PRO A 225 6.44 15.76 22.71
N GLY A 226 7.50 15.07 23.13
CA GLY A 226 7.49 13.65 23.48
C GLY A 226 7.74 12.68 22.32
N GLU A 227 7.80 13.17 21.08
CA GLU A 227 8.27 12.39 19.93
C GLU A 227 9.80 12.21 19.97
N TYR A 228 10.32 11.26 19.18
CA TYR A 228 11.75 10.95 19.17
C TYR A 228 12.35 11.25 17.81
N ILE A 229 13.45 11.99 17.80
CA ILE A 229 14.21 12.34 16.59
C ILE A 229 15.51 11.56 16.54
N ALA A 230 15.92 11.18 15.33
CA ALA A 230 17.20 10.53 15.10
C ALA A 230 18.29 11.58 14.90
N MET A 231 19.29 11.56 15.79
CA MET A 231 20.49 12.37 15.70
C MET A 231 21.69 11.49 15.37
N GLN A 232 22.46 11.88 14.37
CA GLN A 232 23.70 11.22 13.99
C GLN A 232 24.80 11.51 15.02
N ARG A 233 25.46 10.44 15.46
CA ARG A 233 26.51 10.50 16.49
C ARG A 233 27.72 9.64 16.15
N THR A 234 27.92 9.34 14.87
CA THR A 234 29.07 8.55 14.45
C THR A 234 30.31 9.42 14.44
N GLU A 235 31.40 8.83 14.92
CA GLU A 235 32.70 9.46 14.91
C GLU A 235 33.16 9.64 13.45
N PRO A 236 33.82 10.76 13.09
CA PRO A 236 34.46 10.89 11.80
C PRO A 236 35.49 9.76 11.61
N PRO A 237 35.71 9.28 10.37
CA PRO A 237 36.78 8.32 10.09
C PRO A 237 38.11 8.87 10.63
N GLN A 238 38.86 8.04 11.35
CA GLN A 238 40.21 8.39 11.78
C GLN A 238 41.12 8.30 10.55
N ASP A 239 41.56 9.44 10.03
CA ASP A 239 42.61 9.46 9.01
C ASP A 239 43.92 9.01 9.69
N ASP A 240 44.62 8.04 9.11
CA ASP A 240 45.93 7.55 9.60
C ASP A 240 47.06 8.62 9.48
N ALA A 241 46.69 9.86 9.15
CA ALA A 241 47.60 10.99 9.09
C ALA A 241 48.24 11.24 10.48
N LEU A 242 49.54 11.50 10.48
CA LEU A 242 50.27 11.91 11.68
C LEU A 242 49.59 13.13 12.30
N VAL A 243 49.28 13.06 13.60
CA VAL A 243 48.75 14.19 14.38
C VAL A 243 49.67 15.39 14.18
N ASP A 244 49.15 16.51 13.67
CA ASP A 244 49.91 17.75 13.65
C ASP A 244 50.03 18.27 15.08
N GLU A 245 51.19 18.05 15.69
CA GLU A 245 51.51 18.48 17.06
C GLU A 245 51.21 19.97 17.27
N ARG A 246 51.34 20.82 16.23
CA ARG A 246 51.08 22.26 16.37
C ARG A 246 49.60 22.57 16.51
N ASP A 247 48.74 21.88 15.77
CA ASP A 247 47.29 22.12 15.84
C ASP A 247 46.69 21.51 17.11
N TRP A 248 47.23 20.38 17.58
CA TRP A 248 46.96 19.85 18.91
C TRP A 248 47.31 20.87 20.00
N ASP A 249 48.54 21.39 19.99
CA ASP A 249 49.02 22.36 20.99
C ASP A 249 48.18 23.64 20.99
N ARG A 250 47.83 24.15 19.81
CA ARG A 250 46.96 25.33 19.63
C ARG A 250 45.58 25.11 20.23
N ALA A 251 44.95 23.99 19.91
CA ALA A 251 43.60 23.67 20.37
C ALA A 251 43.56 23.41 21.88
N LEU A 252 44.53 22.69 22.43
CA LEU A 252 44.61 22.45 23.88
C LEU A 252 44.82 23.76 24.65
N LEU A 253 45.71 24.63 24.15
CA LEU A 253 45.93 25.96 24.73
C LEU A 253 44.65 26.79 24.70
N ALA A 254 43.92 26.78 23.58
CA ALA A 254 42.64 27.47 23.47
C ALA A 254 41.60 26.92 24.46
N GLY A 255 41.49 25.60 24.60
CA GLY A 255 40.60 24.95 25.58
C GLY A 255 40.91 25.38 27.02
N ALA A 256 42.20 25.40 27.39
CA ALA A 256 42.64 25.85 28.71
C ALA A 256 42.35 27.35 28.97
N PHE A 257 42.50 28.21 27.95
CA PHE A 257 42.16 29.63 28.09
C PHE A 257 40.64 29.88 28.11
N VAL A 258 39.86 29.08 27.39
CA VAL A 258 38.39 29.14 27.44
C VAL A 258 37.87 28.69 28.80
N SER A 259 38.49 27.72 29.47
CA SER A 259 38.10 27.35 30.84
C SER A 259 38.52 28.43 31.86
N GLU A 260 39.77 28.41 32.29
CA GLU A 260 40.25 29.19 33.45
C GLU A 260 41.10 30.41 33.04
N GLY A 261 41.28 30.63 31.75
CA GLY A 261 41.95 31.81 31.23
C GLY A 261 41.04 33.03 31.12
N PHE A 262 41.69 34.19 31.04
CA PHE A 262 41.08 35.44 30.64
C PHE A 262 41.98 36.17 29.64
N VAL A 263 41.36 36.85 28.68
CA VAL A 263 42.06 37.70 27.71
C VAL A 263 41.32 39.02 27.63
N SER A 264 41.83 40.05 28.30
CA SER A 264 41.31 41.41 28.18
C SER A 264 42.00 42.17 27.05
N GLN A 265 41.57 43.41 26.80
CA GLN A 265 42.20 44.28 25.79
C GLN A 265 43.70 44.53 26.03
N ASN A 266 44.14 44.49 27.30
CA ASN A 266 45.50 44.91 27.69
C ASN A 266 46.28 43.87 28.50
N ARG A 267 45.65 42.80 28.95
CA ARG A 267 46.25 41.76 29.80
C ARG A 267 45.60 40.41 29.54
N ALA A 268 46.37 39.35 29.59
CA ALA A 268 45.84 37.99 29.57
C ALA A 268 46.46 37.18 30.71
N GLY A 269 45.79 36.13 31.12
CA GLY A 269 46.31 35.24 32.15
C GLY A 269 45.56 33.93 32.23
N PHE A 270 46.16 32.99 32.95
CA PHE A 270 45.62 31.66 33.19
C PHE A 270 46.03 31.24 34.60
N ASN A 271 45.08 30.74 35.39
CA ASN A 271 45.34 30.36 36.77
C ASN A 271 44.78 28.96 37.02
N ASN A 272 45.55 28.08 37.67
CA ASN A 272 45.09 26.72 37.98
C ASN A 272 45.72 26.22 39.30
N LEU A 273 45.02 25.32 40.00
CA LEU A 273 45.45 24.71 41.26
C LEU A 273 46.36 23.47 41.07
N ASP A 274 46.27 22.79 39.93
CA ASP A 274 47.13 21.68 39.53
C ASP A 274 48.42 22.22 38.88
N GLU A 275 49.52 22.12 39.61
CA GLU A 275 50.83 22.55 39.13
C GLU A 275 51.27 21.87 37.83
N SER A 276 50.91 20.60 37.64
CA SER A 276 51.35 19.82 36.47
C SER A 276 50.67 20.33 35.19
N PHE A 277 49.35 20.50 35.24
CA PHE A 277 48.59 21.06 34.13
C PHE A 277 48.93 22.53 33.89
N PHE A 278 49.11 23.33 34.96
CA PHE A 278 49.56 24.71 34.84
C PHE A 278 50.89 24.82 34.08
N ARG A 279 51.90 24.03 34.46
CA ARG A 279 53.20 24.01 33.77
C ARG A 279 53.06 23.56 32.31
N TYR A 280 52.18 22.61 32.03
CA TYR A 280 51.91 22.17 30.66
C TYR A 280 51.31 23.30 29.81
N VAL A 281 50.28 24.00 30.30
CA VAL A 281 49.68 25.16 29.63
C VAL A 281 50.68 26.29 29.42
N VAL A 282 51.57 26.55 30.39
CA VAL A 282 52.65 27.54 30.24
C VAL A 282 53.63 27.16 29.12
N ASN A 283 54.01 25.89 29.02
CA ASN A 283 54.87 25.41 27.94
C ASN A 283 54.17 25.52 26.57
N LEU A 284 52.88 25.20 26.50
CA LEU A 284 52.07 25.39 25.29
C LEU A 284 51.95 26.87 24.91
N TYR A 285 51.78 27.75 25.89
CA TYR A 285 51.78 29.20 25.66
C TYR A 285 53.11 29.64 25.03
N ASP A 286 54.25 29.17 25.55
CA ASP A 286 55.56 29.49 25.00
C ASP A 286 55.76 28.97 23.57
N ALA A 287 55.22 27.79 23.26
CA ALA A 287 55.31 27.15 21.95
C ALA A 287 54.39 27.81 20.90
N VAL A 288 53.15 28.13 21.27
CA VAL A 288 52.10 28.61 20.36
C VAL A 288 52.09 30.12 20.22
N VAL A 289 52.27 30.85 21.33
CA VAL A 289 52.19 32.33 21.38
C VAL A 289 53.58 32.94 21.51
N GLY A 290 54.34 32.47 22.51
CA GLY A 290 55.64 33.02 22.90
C GLY A 290 55.56 34.46 23.43
N GLY A 291 56.72 35.08 23.62
CA GLY A 291 56.83 36.44 24.13
C GLY A 291 56.97 36.54 25.66
N PRO A 292 57.06 37.77 26.21
CA PRO A 292 57.25 37.98 27.63
C PRO A 292 56.03 37.55 28.45
N ARG A 293 56.25 36.70 29.45
CA ARG A 293 55.23 36.26 30.41
C ARG A 293 55.78 36.23 31.84
N TYR A 294 54.89 36.33 32.82
CA TYR A 294 55.20 36.25 34.25
C TYR A 294 54.47 35.06 34.85
N VAL A 295 55.17 34.28 35.67
CA VAL A 295 54.60 33.15 36.40
C VAL A 295 54.83 33.35 37.89
N SER A 296 53.79 33.17 38.68
CA SER A 296 53.85 33.27 40.13
C SER A 296 52.99 32.20 40.79
N SER A 297 53.09 32.07 42.11
CA SER A 297 52.23 31.18 42.88
C SER A 297 51.95 31.78 44.24
N ARG A 298 50.72 31.63 44.73
CA ARG A 298 50.32 32.15 46.04
C ARG A 298 49.37 31.19 46.74
N LYS A 299 49.34 31.25 48.06
CA LYS A 299 48.36 30.51 48.86
C LYS A 299 47.05 31.29 48.91
N ILE A 300 45.95 30.66 48.55
CA ILE A 300 44.60 31.25 48.63
C ILE A 300 43.92 30.92 49.96
N ASP A 301 42.83 31.60 50.28
CA ASP A 301 42.10 31.46 51.55
C ASP A 301 41.63 30.02 51.85
N SER A 302 41.42 29.21 50.80
CA SER A 302 41.11 27.77 50.94
C SER A 302 42.29 26.92 51.41
N GLY A 303 43.47 27.50 51.55
CA GLY A 303 44.72 26.82 51.90
C GLY A 303 45.44 26.19 50.71
N SER A 304 44.83 26.16 49.52
CA SER A 304 45.43 25.64 48.29
C SER A 304 46.46 26.62 47.71
N ILE A 305 47.40 26.12 46.92
CA ILE A 305 48.32 26.96 46.14
C ILE A 305 47.70 27.17 44.77
N ILE A 306 47.55 28.43 44.35
CA ILE A 306 47.17 28.77 42.99
C ILE A 306 48.42 29.19 42.23
N HIS A 307 48.58 28.66 41.02
CA HIS A 307 49.63 29.03 40.09
C HIS A 307 49.05 29.98 39.05
N GLU A 308 49.73 31.09 38.79
CA GLU A 308 49.20 32.20 37.99
C GLU A 308 50.19 32.54 36.86
N LEU A 309 49.68 32.51 35.61
CA LEU A 309 50.32 33.01 34.40
C LEU A 309 49.74 34.39 34.10
N ASP A 310 50.61 35.35 33.87
CA ASP A 310 50.24 36.72 33.58
C ASP A 310 51.03 37.27 32.38
N VAL A 311 50.31 37.87 31.43
CA VAL A 311 50.84 38.38 30.16
C VAL A 311 50.40 39.83 30.00
N HIS A 312 51.37 40.75 30.02
CA HIS A 312 51.12 42.19 29.89
C HIS A 312 51.35 42.69 28.46
N ASP A 313 52.19 42.01 27.66
CA ASP A 313 52.41 42.32 26.25
C ASP A 313 51.62 41.36 25.36
N LEU A 314 50.47 41.83 24.87
CA LEU A 314 49.59 41.04 24.00
C LEU A 314 49.96 41.09 22.52
N SER A 315 51.08 41.70 22.12
CA SER A 315 51.45 41.85 20.70
C SER A 315 51.57 40.52 19.95
N LYS A 316 52.06 39.47 20.63
CA LYS A 316 52.13 38.10 20.11
C LYS A 316 50.79 37.37 20.21
N LEU A 317 50.09 37.51 21.34
CA LEU A 317 48.78 36.89 21.56
C LEU A 317 47.75 37.32 20.51
N ARG A 318 47.72 38.61 20.15
CA ARG A 318 46.85 39.17 19.10
C ARG A 318 47.07 38.57 17.71
N ARG A 319 48.16 37.84 17.48
CA ARG A 319 48.48 37.15 16.22
C ARG A 319 48.38 35.63 16.34
N SER A 320 47.88 35.12 17.47
CA SER A 320 47.76 33.70 17.79
C SER A 320 46.30 33.25 17.77
N VAL A 321 46.07 31.95 17.95
CA VAL A 321 44.73 31.35 18.07
C VAL A 321 43.91 31.87 19.26
N LEU A 322 44.54 32.54 20.23
CA LEU A 322 43.85 33.15 21.38
C LEU A 322 43.31 34.56 21.09
N ALA A 323 43.53 35.09 19.89
CA ALA A 323 43.08 36.45 19.53
C ALA A 323 41.55 36.58 19.61
N ASP A 324 40.82 35.51 19.26
CA ASP A 324 39.34 35.50 19.27
C ASP A 324 38.76 35.64 20.69
N LEU A 325 39.54 35.33 21.73
CA LEU A 325 39.13 35.42 23.12
C LEU A 325 39.26 36.85 23.70
N ILE A 326 39.87 37.78 22.98
CA ILE A 326 40.14 39.14 23.47
C ILE A 326 38.81 39.86 23.76
N GLY A 327 38.61 40.20 25.03
CA GLY A 327 37.47 40.99 25.49
C GLY A 327 36.21 40.17 25.82
N GLN A 328 36.20 38.86 25.58
CA GLN A 328 35.06 38.00 25.93
C GLN A 328 34.90 37.88 27.45
N GLN A 329 33.69 38.14 27.95
CA GLN A 329 33.32 37.81 29.33
C GLN A 329 32.93 36.33 29.46
N SER A 330 32.88 35.80 30.69
CA SER A 330 32.55 34.39 30.93
C SER A 330 31.21 33.94 30.33
N ALA A 331 30.23 34.84 30.24
CA ALA A 331 28.91 34.57 29.65
C ALA A 331 28.89 34.68 28.11
N GLU A 332 29.94 35.22 27.51
CA GLU A 332 30.10 35.47 26.07
C GLU A 332 31.10 34.51 25.42
N LYS A 333 31.76 33.65 26.22
CA LYS A 333 32.71 32.67 25.71
C LYS A 333 32.02 31.72 24.73
N THR A 334 32.72 31.31 23.68
CA THR A 334 32.29 30.32 22.68
C THR A 334 33.43 29.38 22.33
N VAL A 335 33.15 28.30 21.62
CA VAL A 335 34.17 27.46 21.00
C VAL A 335 34.81 28.25 19.85
N PRO A 336 36.14 28.47 19.85
CA PRO A 336 36.79 29.19 18.76
C PRO A 336 36.56 28.53 17.40
N GLU A 337 36.29 29.33 16.37
CA GLU A 337 35.84 28.83 15.08
C GLU A 337 36.88 27.95 14.37
N PHE A 338 38.18 28.13 14.66
CA PHE A 338 39.24 27.25 14.13
C PHE A 338 39.12 25.81 14.65
N VAL A 339 38.52 25.59 15.84
CA VAL A 339 38.27 24.25 16.40
C VAL A 339 37.18 23.54 15.60
N TRP A 340 36.15 24.27 15.18
CA TRP A 340 35.08 23.75 14.34
C TRP A 340 35.56 23.38 12.93
N HIS A 341 36.45 24.18 12.35
CA HIS A 341 37.12 23.90 11.07
C HIS A 341 38.20 22.81 11.18
N GLY A 342 38.63 22.50 12.41
CA GLY A 342 39.63 21.49 12.70
C GLY A 342 39.14 20.07 12.47
N ASP A 343 40.09 19.17 12.35
CA ASP A 343 39.87 17.74 12.30
C ASP A 343 39.44 17.19 13.68
N ARG A 344 39.25 15.87 13.74
CA ARG A 344 38.95 15.14 14.98
C ARG A 344 39.96 15.45 16.09
N ASN A 345 41.26 15.51 15.79
CA ASN A 345 42.30 15.70 16.81
C ASN A 345 42.28 17.11 17.39
N THR A 346 42.05 18.13 16.56
CA THR A 346 41.89 19.53 16.98
C THR A 346 40.73 19.67 17.96
N LYS A 347 39.56 19.09 17.62
CA LYS A 347 38.38 19.10 18.49
C LYS A 347 38.63 18.36 19.80
N GLN A 348 39.34 17.23 19.74
CA GLN A 348 39.72 16.44 20.91
C GLN A 348 40.62 17.25 21.85
N ALA A 349 41.70 17.83 21.33
CA ALA A 349 42.66 18.62 22.10
C ALA A 349 42.00 19.80 22.81
N PHE A 350 41.10 20.51 22.12
CA PHE A 350 40.31 21.58 22.71
C PHE A 350 39.46 21.09 23.89
N LEU A 351 38.71 20.00 23.71
CA LEU A 351 37.89 19.42 24.78
C LEU A 351 38.75 18.93 25.96
N VAL A 352 39.93 18.35 25.72
CA VAL A 352 40.88 17.96 26.78
C VAL A 352 41.32 19.16 27.59
N GLY A 353 41.74 20.25 26.94
CA GLY A 353 42.13 21.50 27.61
C GLY A 353 40.99 22.08 28.45
N LEU A 354 39.78 22.13 27.85
CA LEU A 354 38.57 22.67 28.48
C LEU A 354 38.13 21.88 29.71
N PHE A 355 37.97 20.56 29.57
CA PHE A 355 37.54 19.68 30.66
C PHE A 355 38.62 19.53 31.74
N THR A 356 39.91 19.63 31.39
CA THR A 356 40.96 19.59 32.40
C THR A 356 40.96 20.83 33.29
N GLY A 357 40.60 22.01 32.76
CA GLY A 357 40.37 23.20 33.57
C GLY A 357 39.09 23.07 34.41
N ASP A 358 37.94 23.29 33.78
CA ASP A 358 36.64 23.46 34.47
C ASP A 358 35.80 22.18 34.55
N GLY A 359 36.25 21.10 33.91
CA GLY A 359 35.59 19.81 33.99
C GLY A 359 35.87 19.07 35.30
N SER A 360 34.95 18.17 35.66
CA SER A 360 35.05 17.33 36.85
C SER A 360 34.53 15.93 36.58
N CYS A 361 35.10 14.93 37.26
CA CYS A 361 34.59 13.58 37.31
C CYS A 361 34.39 13.12 38.77
N SER A 362 33.29 12.42 39.01
CA SER A 362 32.95 11.86 40.31
C SER A 362 32.20 10.53 40.19
N GLY A 363 32.53 9.61 41.09
CA GLY A 363 31.71 8.43 41.34
C GLY A 363 30.43 8.82 42.07
N LEU A 364 29.30 8.28 41.64
CA LEU A 364 27.98 8.47 42.24
C LEU A 364 27.52 7.16 42.90
N PRO A 365 26.55 7.22 43.84
CA PRO A 365 25.97 6.02 44.45
C PRO A 365 25.48 5.00 43.41
N ARG A 366 25.47 3.71 43.78
CA ARG A 366 25.08 2.57 42.91
C ARG A 366 26.00 2.34 41.70
N ASN A 367 27.29 2.59 41.86
CA ASN A 367 28.33 2.42 40.83
C ASN A 367 27.98 3.21 39.55
N SER A 368 27.56 4.45 39.72
CA SER A 368 27.30 5.38 38.62
C SER A 368 28.43 6.40 38.54
N ILE A 369 28.52 7.14 37.44
CA ILE A 369 29.54 8.16 37.22
C ILE A 369 28.89 9.42 36.71
N GLN A 370 29.49 10.55 37.05
CA GLN A 370 29.18 11.82 36.42
C GLN A 370 30.48 12.48 35.97
N ILE A 371 30.51 12.87 34.70
CA ILE A 371 31.47 13.82 34.17
C ILE A 371 30.69 15.09 33.87
N SER A 372 31.22 16.25 34.26
CA SER A 372 30.53 17.50 34.00
C SER A 372 31.47 18.66 33.75
N TYR A 373 31.02 19.56 32.89
CA TYR A 373 31.65 20.84 32.59
C TYR A 373 30.64 21.96 32.91
N SER A 374 31.10 23.02 33.56
CA SER A 374 30.30 24.16 34.00
C SER A 374 30.72 25.43 33.29
N THR A 375 29.76 26.26 32.87
CA THR A 375 30.01 27.55 32.23
C THR A 375 28.86 28.52 32.48
N TYR A 376 29.13 29.83 32.38
CA TYR A 376 28.09 30.87 32.39
C TYR A 376 27.59 31.24 30.99
N SER A 377 28.22 30.70 29.93
CA SER A 377 27.81 30.91 28.54
C SER A 377 26.88 29.78 28.08
N ALA A 378 25.65 30.15 27.73
CA ALA A 378 24.68 29.22 27.16
C ALA A 378 25.14 28.68 25.80
N GLU A 379 25.74 29.54 24.98
CA GLU A 379 26.27 29.19 23.66
C GLU A 379 27.43 28.20 23.78
N LEU A 380 28.38 28.44 24.68
CA LEU A 380 29.48 27.50 24.93
C LEU A 380 28.98 26.15 25.46
N ALA A 381 27.96 26.14 26.33
CA ALA A 381 27.37 24.89 26.81
C ALA A 381 26.77 24.07 25.66
N SER A 382 26.02 24.72 24.76
CA SER A 382 25.42 24.11 23.57
C SER A 382 26.49 23.60 22.59
N GLU A 383 27.51 24.43 22.30
CA GLU A 383 28.60 24.07 21.41
C GLU A 383 29.46 22.91 21.95
N VAL A 384 29.72 22.87 23.25
CA VAL A 384 30.43 21.75 23.90
C VAL A 384 29.60 20.47 23.85
N GLN A 385 28.29 20.54 24.11
CA GLN A 385 27.39 19.40 23.94
C GLN A 385 27.41 18.89 22.50
N GLN A 386 27.42 19.78 21.51
CA GLN A 386 27.45 19.43 20.10
C GLN A 386 28.79 18.79 19.69
N LEU A 387 29.93 19.30 20.18
CA LEU A 387 31.23 18.68 19.97
C LEU A 387 31.30 17.27 20.57
N LEU A 388 30.78 17.07 21.79
CA LEU A 388 30.73 15.75 22.41
C LEU A 388 29.92 14.74 21.56
N LEU A 389 28.82 15.18 20.95
CA LEU A 389 28.01 14.35 20.05
C LEU A 389 28.81 13.85 18.84
N GLU A 390 29.73 14.67 18.30
CA GLU A 390 30.60 14.25 17.19
C GLU A 390 31.60 13.16 17.58
N PHE A 391 31.92 13.03 18.87
CA PHE A 391 32.68 11.90 19.43
C PHE A 391 31.79 10.72 19.86
N GLY A 392 30.50 10.76 19.53
CA GLY A 392 29.51 9.75 19.92
C GLY A 392 29.10 9.77 21.39
N ILE A 393 29.45 10.84 22.10
CA ILE A 393 29.20 11.03 23.53
C ILE A 393 27.92 11.86 23.69
N VAL A 394 26.87 11.26 24.25
CA VAL A 394 25.63 11.98 24.52
C VAL A 394 25.74 12.67 25.89
N SER A 395 25.43 13.97 25.92
CA SER A 395 25.39 14.76 27.14
C SER A 395 24.06 15.49 27.28
N ALA A 396 23.74 15.94 28.49
CA ALA A 396 22.58 16.80 28.76
C ALA A 396 23.03 18.15 29.31
N ILE A 397 22.30 19.22 28.99
CA ILE A 397 22.50 20.54 29.59
C ILE A 397 21.51 20.71 30.76
N SER A 398 21.97 21.28 31.86
CA SER A 398 21.13 21.68 32.99
C SER A 398 21.47 23.09 33.42
N GLU A 399 20.44 23.93 33.53
CA GLU A 399 20.56 25.30 34.04
C GLU A 399 20.37 25.31 35.57
N TYR A 400 21.26 26.02 36.28
CA TYR A 400 21.21 26.20 37.72
C TYR A 400 20.75 27.62 38.09
N ALA A 401 20.14 27.77 39.27
CA ALA A 401 19.47 28.99 39.73
C ALA A 401 20.32 30.28 39.77
N ARG A 402 21.64 30.19 39.58
CA ARG A 402 22.57 31.33 39.51
C ARG A 402 22.99 31.67 38.06
N GLY A 403 22.32 31.12 37.05
CA GLY A 403 22.64 31.31 35.63
C GLY A 403 23.84 30.49 35.13
N GLU A 404 24.24 29.46 35.86
CA GLU A 404 25.31 28.52 35.47
C GLU A 404 24.70 27.37 34.65
N TYR A 405 25.28 27.08 33.50
CA TYR A 405 24.96 25.95 32.66
C TYR A 405 25.94 24.82 32.90
N LYS A 406 25.42 23.60 33.02
CA LYS A 406 26.23 22.41 33.24
C LYS A 406 25.98 21.39 32.14
N VAL A 407 27.03 21.06 31.40
CA VAL A 407 27.04 19.94 30.45
C VAL A 407 27.40 18.68 31.22
N VAL A 408 26.51 17.69 31.21
CA VAL A 408 26.61 16.50 32.06
C VAL A 408 26.60 15.22 31.23
N ILE A 409 27.62 14.39 31.43
CA ILE A 409 27.67 13.00 30.96
C ILE A 409 27.42 12.12 32.18
N SER A 410 26.29 11.44 32.21
CA SER A 410 25.81 10.69 33.39
C SER A 410 25.72 9.19 33.18
N ASN A 411 25.81 8.70 31.94
CA ASN A 411 25.76 7.28 31.64
C ASN A 411 27.16 6.70 31.44
N ARG A 412 27.30 5.40 31.72
CA ARG A 412 28.59 4.72 31.80
C ARG A 412 29.24 4.52 30.42
N ARG A 413 28.43 4.19 29.42
CA ARG A 413 28.86 4.05 28.03
C ARG A 413 29.56 5.33 27.58
N ASP A 414 28.87 6.45 27.71
CA ASP A 414 29.38 7.74 27.25
C ASP A 414 30.51 8.26 28.13
N ALA A 415 30.55 7.93 29.41
CA ALA A 415 31.71 8.20 30.26
C ALA A 415 32.96 7.42 29.84
N ARG A 416 32.81 6.18 29.36
CA ARG A 416 33.93 5.39 28.77
C ARG A 416 34.33 5.92 27.40
N LEU A 417 33.36 6.31 26.57
CA LEU A 417 33.65 7.00 25.31
C LEU A 417 34.38 8.32 25.56
N PHE A 418 33.97 9.11 26.57
CA PHE A 418 34.70 10.29 27.00
C PHE A 418 36.12 9.94 27.42
N ALA A 419 36.31 8.96 28.30
CA ALA A 419 37.64 8.58 28.78
C ALA A 419 38.61 8.14 27.68
N SER A 420 38.09 7.53 26.61
CA SER A 420 38.88 6.96 25.50
C SER A 420 39.04 7.90 24.30
N ARG A 421 38.00 8.69 23.97
CA ARG A 421 37.96 9.54 22.78
C ARG A 421 38.27 11.02 23.07
N VAL A 422 38.07 11.46 24.30
CA VAL A 422 38.34 12.84 24.76
C VAL A 422 39.38 12.82 25.88
N GLY A 423 38.95 12.50 27.10
CA GLY A 423 39.79 12.36 28.29
C GLY A 423 40.05 13.69 29.01
N PHE A 424 40.85 13.59 30.07
CA PHE A 424 41.49 14.70 30.75
C PHE A 424 43.00 14.60 30.58
N ASP A 425 43.72 15.64 31.00
CA ASP A 425 45.17 15.55 31.21
C ASP A 425 45.52 15.02 32.63
N SER A 426 46.66 14.33 32.72
CA SER A 426 47.36 13.96 33.96
C SER A 426 46.48 13.38 35.11
N VAL A 427 46.27 14.13 36.20
CA VAL A 427 45.69 13.64 37.46
C VAL A 427 44.20 13.34 37.30
N LYS A 428 43.44 14.21 36.62
CA LYS A 428 41.99 14.01 36.43
C LYS A 428 41.70 12.77 35.57
N GLN A 429 42.57 12.44 34.61
CA GLN A 429 42.42 11.24 33.80
C GLN A 429 42.66 9.97 34.60
N ARG A 430 43.68 9.95 35.47
CA ARG A 430 43.91 8.83 36.39
C ARG A 430 42.73 8.63 37.33
N LYS A 431 42.20 9.73 37.89
CA LYS A 431 40.98 9.68 38.71
C LYS A 431 39.79 9.13 37.94
N LEU A 432 39.58 9.55 36.69
CA LEU A 432 38.52 9.03 35.83
C LEU A 432 38.69 7.53 35.58
N ALA A 433 39.91 7.08 35.27
CA ALA A 433 40.23 5.68 35.06
C ALA A 433 39.97 4.85 36.33
N GLU A 434 40.41 5.30 37.50
CA GLU A 434 40.13 4.66 38.80
C GLU A 434 38.63 4.52 39.06
N ILE A 435 37.84 5.58 38.82
CA ILE A 435 36.38 5.53 38.98
C ILE A 435 35.76 4.52 37.99
N LEU A 436 36.24 4.48 36.74
CA LEU A 436 35.71 3.58 35.72
C LEU A 436 36.09 2.11 35.96
N ASP A 437 37.27 1.84 36.51
CA ASP A 437 37.73 0.51 36.89
C ASP A 437 36.88 -0.08 38.04
N GLU A 438 36.38 0.77 38.94
CA GLU A 438 35.42 0.36 39.98
C GLU A 438 34.00 0.08 39.43
N ILE A 439 33.69 0.53 38.22
CA ILE A 439 32.36 0.38 37.60
C ILE A 439 32.34 -0.84 36.67
N PRO A 440 31.53 -1.87 36.97
CA PRO A 440 31.44 -3.07 36.14
C PRO A 440 31.15 -2.75 34.67
N LEU A 441 31.84 -3.45 33.76
CA LEU A 441 31.57 -3.41 32.32
C LEU A 441 30.13 -3.84 32.02
N SER A 442 29.66 -4.90 32.68
CA SER A 442 28.26 -5.35 32.63
C SER A 442 27.48 -4.84 33.84
N SER A 443 26.42 -4.05 33.63
CA SER A 443 25.56 -3.55 34.71
C SER A 443 24.12 -4.02 34.57
N ARG A 444 23.44 -4.18 35.71
CA ARG A 444 21.97 -4.32 35.77
C ARG A 444 21.24 -2.98 35.80
N ALA A 445 21.95 -1.86 36.00
CA ALA A 445 21.36 -0.53 35.98
C ALA A 445 20.91 -0.17 34.55
N LYS A 446 19.75 0.48 34.41
CA LYS A 446 19.22 0.90 33.10
C LYS A 446 20.03 2.09 32.58
N SER A 447 20.63 1.95 31.39
CA SER A 447 21.17 3.11 30.65
C SER A 447 20.02 4.05 30.23
N HIS A 448 20.31 5.34 30.11
CA HIS A 448 19.39 6.34 29.57
C HIS A 448 19.52 6.48 28.04
N ASP A 449 20.55 5.88 27.43
CA ASP A 449 20.67 5.75 25.98
C ASP A 449 20.00 4.44 25.54
N TYR A 450 18.83 4.57 24.94
CA TYR A 450 18.00 3.47 24.49
C TYR A 450 17.28 3.83 23.21
N VAL A 451 16.87 2.81 22.46
CA VAL A 451 16.06 2.99 21.26
C VAL A 451 14.59 2.84 21.63
N PRO A 452 13.77 3.91 21.49
CA PRO A 452 12.34 3.87 21.75
C PRO A 452 11.65 2.74 20.97
N PHE A 453 10.58 2.16 21.56
CA PHE A 453 9.72 1.12 20.97
C PHE A 453 10.38 -0.26 20.71
N VAL A 454 11.71 -0.33 20.58
CA VAL A 454 12.44 -1.56 20.23
C VAL A 454 12.29 -2.67 21.27
N ALA A 455 12.37 -2.37 22.56
CA ALA A 455 12.25 -3.41 23.59
C ALA A 455 10.88 -4.09 23.57
N ASP A 456 9.81 -3.31 23.40
CA ASP A 456 8.47 -3.85 23.35
C ASP A 456 8.27 -4.66 22.07
N TYR A 457 8.74 -4.15 20.93
CA TYR A 457 8.71 -4.86 19.65
C TYR A 457 9.46 -6.21 19.69
N ILE A 458 10.67 -6.26 20.26
CA ILE A 458 11.43 -7.51 20.42
C ILE A 458 10.73 -8.48 21.38
N ARG A 459 10.16 -7.99 22.49
CA ARG A 459 9.50 -8.86 23.48
C ARG A 459 8.19 -9.46 22.95
N GLU A 460 7.51 -8.72 22.08
CA GLU A 460 6.28 -9.15 21.43
C GLU A 460 6.57 -10.16 20.30
N ASN A 461 7.57 -9.87 19.45
CA ASN A 461 7.74 -10.56 18.16
C ASN A 461 9.06 -11.33 18.00
N GLY A 462 10.04 -11.11 18.87
CA GLY A 462 11.43 -11.54 18.65
C GLY A 462 11.70 -13.04 18.85
N ALA A 463 10.86 -13.76 19.60
CA ALA A 463 11.03 -15.21 19.78
C ALA A 463 9.74 -15.98 20.10
N ASP A 464 9.65 -17.20 19.60
CA ASP A 464 8.52 -18.12 19.85
C ASP A 464 8.75 -18.99 21.10
N ARG A 465 10.00 -19.43 21.29
CA ARG A 465 10.36 -20.36 22.37
C ARG A 465 10.27 -19.67 23.72
N TRP A 466 9.59 -20.30 24.68
CA TRP A 466 9.40 -19.74 26.02
C TRP A 466 10.71 -19.36 26.72
N THR A 467 11.77 -20.15 26.53
CA THR A 467 13.10 -19.87 27.11
C THR A 467 13.66 -18.54 26.64
N GLU A 468 13.57 -18.27 25.34
CA GLU A 468 14.06 -17.03 24.74
C GLU A 468 13.14 -15.86 25.08
N ARG A 469 11.82 -16.05 25.09
CA ARG A 469 10.85 -15.03 25.51
C ARG A 469 11.06 -14.60 26.95
N ASP A 470 11.24 -15.56 27.86
CA ASP A 470 11.51 -15.28 29.27
C ASP A 470 12.84 -14.53 29.43
N TRP A 471 13.86 -14.89 28.64
CA TRP A 471 15.12 -14.15 28.58
C TRP A 471 14.91 -12.72 28.09
N LEU A 472 14.30 -12.50 26.92
CA LEU A 472 14.06 -11.17 26.33
C LEU A 472 13.21 -10.26 27.25
N ARG A 473 12.28 -10.83 28.02
CA ARG A 473 11.49 -10.09 29.03
C ARG A 473 12.31 -9.62 30.22
N ARG A 474 13.30 -10.41 30.63
CA ARG A 474 14.17 -10.12 31.79
C ARG A 474 15.34 -9.19 31.46
N HIS A 475 15.60 -8.94 30.18
CA HIS A 475 16.73 -8.15 29.72
C HIS A 475 16.27 -6.87 29.00
N ASN A 476 17.07 -5.80 29.11
CA ASN A 476 16.80 -4.51 28.45
C ASN A 476 17.44 -4.50 27.05
N VAL A 477 16.75 -5.10 26.08
CA VAL A 477 17.22 -5.32 24.70
C VAL A 477 17.04 -4.10 23.78
N ASP A 478 16.74 -2.94 24.35
CA ASP A 478 16.67 -1.63 23.68
C ASP A 478 17.86 -0.74 24.00
N ARG A 479 18.77 -1.16 24.89
CA ARG A 479 19.93 -0.37 25.32
C ARG A 479 21.09 -0.54 24.34
N VAL A 480 21.58 0.56 23.78
CA VAL A 480 22.68 0.56 22.80
C VAL A 480 23.95 -0.08 23.39
N GLU A 481 24.30 0.27 24.64
CA GLU A 481 25.45 -0.34 25.36
C GLU A 481 25.39 -1.88 25.40
N ARG A 482 24.18 -2.47 25.44
CA ARG A 482 24.02 -3.93 25.43
C ARG A 482 24.19 -4.53 24.05
N TRP A 483 23.78 -3.83 23.01
CA TRP A 483 24.03 -4.24 21.62
C TRP A 483 25.50 -4.12 21.23
N GLU A 484 26.27 -3.27 21.88
CA GLU A 484 27.73 -3.21 21.69
C GLU A 484 28.45 -4.34 22.42
N THR A 485 28.04 -4.65 23.66
CA THR A 485 28.75 -5.62 24.52
C THR A 485 28.25 -7.06 24.41
N ASN A 486 26.98 -7.26 24.05
CA ASN A 486 26.32 -8.58 24.04
C ASN A 486 25.57 -8.85 22.73
N ARG A 487 26.00 -8.27 21.60
CA ARG A 487 25.33 -8.44 20.30
C ARG A 487 25.00 -9.89 19.98
N GLU A 488 26.02 -10.75 19.99
CA GLU A 488 25.87 -12.17 19.63
C GLU A 488 24.86 -12.88 20.54
N GLU A 489 24.87 -12.57 21.84
CA GLU A 489 23.89 -13.13 22.77
C GLU A 489 22.49 -12.61 22.41
N ILE A 490 22.28 -11.30 22.32
CA ILE A 490 20.95 -10.71 22.02
C ILE A 490 20.42 -11.23 20.68
N THR A 491 21.24 -11.21 19.63
CA THR A 491 20.89 -11.71 18.31
C THR A 491 20.54 -13.20 18.35
N SER A 492 21.27 -14.02 19.11
CA SER A 492 20.95 -15.45 19.26
C SER A 492 19.61 -15.71 19.97
N ARG A 493 19.19 -14.77 20.83
CA ARG A 493 17.92 -14.82 21.59
C ARG A 493 16.73 -14.32 20.76
N ILE A 494 16.98 -13.48 19.74
CA ILE A 494 15.98 -13.05 18.77
C ILE A 494 15.94 -14.09 17.65
N THR A 495 15.06 -15.08 17.80
CA THR A 495 14.93 -16.18 16.84
C THR A 495 14.15 -15.81 15.58
N ASN A 496 13.45 -14.67 15.58
CA ASN A 496 12.81 -14.13 14.39
C ASN A 496 13.77 -13.20 13.63
N ARG A 497 14.13 -13.59 12.40
CA ARG A 497 15.07 -12.84 11.54
C ARG A 497 14.52 -11.48 11.14
N GLU A 498 13.22 -11.37 10.88
CA GLU A 498 12.58 -10.12 10.42
C GLU A 498 12.64 -9.04 11.51
N VAL A 499 12.39 -9.43 12.76
CA VAL A 499 12.56 -8.53 13.92
C VAL A 499 13.99 -8.04 14.02
N LEU A 500 14.96 -8.90 13.74
CA LEU A 500 16.37 -8.51 13.73
C LEU A 500 16.67 -7.53 12.59
N ASP A 501 16.15 -7.77 11.38
CA ASP A 501 16.37 -6.91 10.20
C ASP A 501 15.79 -5.49 10.42
N VAL A 502 14.65 -5.38 11.14
CA VAL A 502 14.08 -4.08 11.56
C VAL A 502 14.92 -3.40 12.64
N VAL A 503 15.35 -4.17 13.65
CA VAL A 503 15.97 -3.62 14.86
C VAL A 503 17.44 -3.26 14.65
N GLU A 504 18.19 -4.08 13.91
CA GLU A 504 19.63 -3.96 13.77
C GLU A 504 20.09 -2.57 13.27
N PRO A 505 19.46 -1.96 12.24
CA PRO A 505 19.78 -0.60 11.81
C PRO A 505 19.50 0.49 12.85
N LEU A 506 18.61 0.22 13.82
CA LEU A 506 18.24 1.18 14.86
C LEU A 506 19.15 1.10 16.10
N VAL A 507 19.72 -0.08 16.36
CA VAL A 507 20.49 -0.36 17.59
C VAL A 507 22.00 -0.45 17.38
N ASP A 508 22.49 -0.20 16.17
CA ASP A 508 23.93 -0.26 15.87
C ASP A 508 24.76 0.90 16.43
N GLY A 509 24.10 1.85 17.09
CA GLY A 509 24.74 2.98 17.75
C GLY A 509 24.98 4.19 16.86
N ARG A 510 24.62 4.14 15.57
CA ARG A 510 24.81 5.28 14.65
C ARG A 510 23.96 6.50 15.02
N PHE A 511 22.78 6.25 15.58
CA PHE A 511 21.83 7.28 16.01
C PHE A 511 21.70 7.35 17.53
N TYR A 512 21.53 8.57 18.01
CA TYR A 512 20.93 8.89 19.31
C TYR A 512 19.48 9.30 19.07
N TYR A 513 18.55 8.71 19.83
CA TYR A 513 17.12 9.01 19.71
C TYR A 513 16.72 10.01 20.78
N ALA A 514 16.79 11.30 20.46
CA ALA A 514 16.50 12.36 21.40
C ALA A 514 14.99 12.59 21.51
N GLU A 515 14.48 12.69 22.74
CA GLU A 515 13.08 13.05 22.99
C GLU A 515 12.91 14.57 22.78
N VAL A 516 11.92 14.96 21.98
CA VAL A 516 11.57 16.35 21.72
C VAL A 516 10.94 16.95 22.97
N ASP A 517 11.43 18.13 23.36
CA ASP A 517 10.89 18.91 24.47
C ASP A 517 9.89 19.95 23.96
N SER A 518 10.27 20.72 22.94
CA SER A 518 9.41 21.75 22.37
C SER A 518 9.73 22.06 20.90
N VAL A 519 8.72 22.58 20.20
CA VAL A 519 8.85 23.22 18.89
C VAL A 519 8.19 24.58 19.00
N THR A 520 8.93 25.66 18.74
CA THR A 520 8.49 27.04 18.98
C THR A 520 8.82 27.96 17.81
N GLU A 521 8.04 29.02 17.63
CA GLU A 521 8.33 30.04 16.61
C GLU A 521 9.68 30.72 16.86
N ALA A 522 10.52 30.79 15.83
CA ALA A 522 11.87 31.34 15.86
C ALA A 522 12.03 32.59 14.99
N GLY A 523 10.92 33.18 14.54
CA GLY A 523 10.89 34.40 13.75
C GLY A 523 11.33 34.20 12.30
N VAL A 524 11.57 35.31 11.60
CA VAL A 524 11.96 35.31 10.18
C VAL A 524 13.48 35.40 10.06
N GLN A 525 14.11 34.40 9.45
CA GLN A 525 15.58 34.31 9.34
C GLN A 525 16.03 33.93 7.93
N PRO A 526 17.25 34.33 7.51
CA PRO A 526 17.91 33.77 6.34
C PRO A 526 18.06 32.25 6.47
N VAL A 527 17.64 31.51 5.46
CA VAL A 527 17.68 30.05 5.46
C VAL A 527 18.39 29.46 4.24
N TYR A 528 18.99 28.29 4.46
CA TYR A 528 19.96 27.68 3.57
C TYR A 528 19.74 26.18 3.43
N SER A 529 20.29 25.61 2.36
CA SER A 529 20.18 24.18 2.08
C SER A 529 21.29 23.68 1.16
N LEU A 530 21.49 22.36 1.10
CA LEU A 530 22.51 21.71 0.26
C LEU A 530 21.91 20.61 -0.63
N ARG A 531 22.24 20.59 -1.92
CA ARG A 531 21.99 19.43 -2.78
C ARG A 531 23.13 18.45 -2.59
N VAL A 532 22.80 17.25 -2.14
CA VAL A 532 23.76 16.17 -1.93
C VAL A 532 23.43 14.99 -2.85
N ASP A 533 24.47 14.31 -3.35
CA ASP A 533 24.37 13.17 -4.25
C ASP A 533 24.36 11.84 -3.46
N SER A 534 23.20 11.51 -2.88
CA SER A 534 22.96 10.22 -2.21
C SER A 534 21.53 9.71 -2.48
N ASP A 535 21.31 8.40 -2.32
CA ASP A 535 20.00 7.75 -2.55
C ASP A 535 18.84 8.39 -1.77
N ASP A 536 19.10 8.84 -0.54
CA ASP A 536 18.13 9.52 0.32
C ASP A 536 18.34 11.02 0.41
N HIS A 537 19.27 11.60 -0.36
CA HIS A 537 19.60 13.04 -0.39
C HIS A 537 19.70 13.71 0.99
N ALA A 538 20.17 12.96 1.99
CA ALA A 538 20.20 13.38 3.38
C ALA A 538 21.61 13.79 3.83
N PHE A 539 21.68 14.81 4.69
CA PHE A 539 22.94 15.33 5.24
C PHE A 539 22.78 15.73 6.70
N VAL A 540 23.90 15.78 7.43
CA VAL A 540 23.92 16.04 8.88
C VAL A 540 24.05 17.54 9.19
N THR A 541 23.13 18.07 10.00
CA THR A 541 23.01 19.47 10.43
C THR A 541 22.81 19.56 11.94
N ASN A 542 23.78 20.11 12.70
CA ASN A 542 23.77 20.07 14.17
C ASN A 542 23.53 18.65 14.73
N GLY A 543 23.96 17.61 14.02
CA GLY A 543 23.68 16.21 14.37
C GLY A 543 22.28 15.72 13.96
N PHE A 544 21.34 16.60 13.64
CA PHE A 544 20.06 16.23 13.03
C PHE A 544 20.26 15.79 11.58
N ILE A 545 19.32 15.00 11.06
CA ILE A 545 19.36 14.52 9.67
C ILE A 545 18.36 15.33 8.86
N SER A 546 18.85 16.07 7.86
CA SER A 546 18.10 16.95 6.95
C SER A 546 17.99 16.35 5.54
N HIS A 547 17.01 16.77 4.72
CA HIS A 547 16.68 16.18 3.39
C HIS A 547 16.28 17.24 2.33
N ASN A 548 16.35 16.92 1.01
CA ASN A 548 15.96 17.81 -0.10
C ASN A 548 15.17 17.20 -1.30
N THR A 549 14.36 18.01 -2.03
CA THR A 549 13.67 17.65 -3.31
C THR A 549 13.85 18.69 -4.42
N GLU A 550 13.99 18.21 -5.66
CA GLU A 550 14.18 18.98 -6.90
C GLU A 550 13.43 18.33 -8.08
N SER A 551 13.12 19.09 -9.13
CA SER A 551 12.41 18.59 -10.31
C SER A 551 12.83 19.30 -11.60
N ARG A 552 12.55 18.67 -12.74
CA ARG A 552 12.56 19.24 -14.10
C ARG A 552 11.52 18.52 -14.96
N LEU A 553 11.29 18.99 -16.18
CA LEU A 553 10.41 18.26 -17.11
C LEU A 553 11.01 16.90 -17.48
N ALA A 554 10.16 15.87 -17.54
CA ALA A 554 10.56 14.59 -18.12
C ALA A 554 10.71 14.72 -19.65
N PRO A 555 11.59 13.93 -20.29
CA PRO A 555 11.75 13.93 -21.74
C PRO A 555 10.46 13.81 -22.55
N LEU A 556 9.52 12.97 -22.11
CA LEU A 556 8.23 12.77 -22.80
C LEU A 556 7.32 14.00 -22.72
N ALA A 557 7.39 14.79 -21.63
CA ALA A 557 6.58 15.99 -21.49
C ALA A 557 6.92 17.05 -22.54
N MET A 558 8.15 17.06 -23.06
CA MET A 558 8.54 17.95 -24.16
C MET A 558 7.73 17.68 -25.43
N SER A 559 7.36 16.43 -25.71
CA SER A 559 6.49 16.09 -26.84
C SER A 559 5.08 16.66 -26.68
N MET A 560 4.66 17.00 -25.46
CA MET A 560 3.36 17.64 -25.23
C MET A 560 3.38 19.16 -25.43
N LEU A 561 4.54 19.79 -25.25
CA LEU A 561 4.75 21.24 -25.27
C LEU A 561 5.43 21.74 -26.55
N SER A 562 5.89 20.83 -27.40
CA SER A 562 6.63 21.16 -28.62
C SER A 562 5.81 22.05 -29.55
N GLU A 563 6.45 23.11 -30.05
CA GLU A 563 5.87 24.08 -31.02
C GLU A 563 4.63 24.82 -30.51
N ILE A 564 4.48 24.95 -29.19
CA ILE A 564 3.38 25.73 -28.60
C ILE A 564 3.47 27.22 -28.98
N GLU A 565 4.67 27.72 -29.28
CA GLU A 565 4.96 29.10 -29.73
C GLU A 565 4.59 29.37 -31.21
N GLU A 566 4.14 28.36 -31.96
CA GLU A 566 3.78 28.48 -33.39
C GLU A 566 2.26 28.61 -33.63
N ASP A 567 1.55 29.31 -32.73
CA ASP A 567 0.08 29.48 -32.75
C ASP A 567 -0.69 28.14 -32.88
N THR A 568 -0.15 27.06 -32.29
CA THR A 568 -0.71 25.71 -32.44
C THR A 568 -1.96 25.47 -31.58
N VAL A 569 -2.16 26.27 -30.53
CA VAL A 569 -3.28 26.21 -29.61
C VAL A 569 -3.73 27.62 -29.24
N GLU A 570 -4.95 27.75 -28.72
CA GLU A 570 -5.46 29.02 -28.19
C GLU A 570 -4.83 29.32 -26.82
N PHE A 571 -4.63 30.62 -26.57
CA PHE A 571 -4.17 31.17 -25.31
C PHE A 571 -5.23 32.10 -24.75
N SER A 572 -5.48 31.97 -23.46
CA SER A 572 -6.36 32.87 -22.70
C SER A 572 -5.54 33.66 -21.69
N ASP A 573 -6.04 34.83 -21.31
CA ASP A 573 -5.45 35.59 -20.22
C ASP A 573 -5.53 34.78 -18.91
N ASN A 574 -4.46 34.83 -18.12
CA ASN A 574 -4.43 34.25 -16.78
C ASN A 574 -5.40 34.99 -15.83
N TYR A 575 -5.44 34.56 -14.57
CA TYR A 575 -6.39 35.10 -13.58
C TYR A 575 -6.23 36.60 -13.27
N ASP A 576 -5.08 37.23 -13.57
CA ASP A 576 -4.82 38.65 -13.33
C ASP A 576 -4.61 39.49 -14.60
N GLY A 577 -4.72 38.88 -15.79
CA GLY A 577 -4.55 39.51 -17.09
C GLY A 577 -3.13 39.96 -17.43
N ARG A 578 -2.10 39.56 -16.66
CA ARG A 578 -0.71 39.96 -16.91
C ARG A 578 0.06 39.02 -17.82
N THR A 579 -0.31 37.75 -17.84
CA THR A 579 0.32 36.72 -18.66
C THR A 579 -0.74 35.88 -19.36
N GLN A 580 -0.35 35.16 -20.41
CA GLN A 580 -1.25 34.26 -21.12
C GLN A 580 -0.93 32.81 -20.76
N GLU A 581 -1.95 31.96 -20.73
CA GLU A 581 -1.84 30.53 -20.54
C GLU A 581 -2.56 29.74 -21.64
N PRO A 582 -2.06 28.55 -22.02
CA PRO A 582 -2.70 27.75 -23.06
C PRO A 582 -3.98 27.08 -22.55
N ASP A 583 -5.05 27.12 -23.34
CA ASP A 583 -6.32 26.45 -23.01
C ASP A 583 -6.18 24.91 -23.05
N VAL A 584 -5.31 24.42 -23.94
CA VAL A 584 -4.98 23.02 -24.19
C VAL A 584 -3.54 22.92 -24.67
N LEU A 585 -2.84 21.82 -24.44
CA LEU A 585 -1.51 21.61 -25.04
C LEU A 585 -1.59 21.01 -26.46
N PRO A 586 -0.60 21.29 -27.34
CA PRO A 586 -0.49 20.61 -28.64
C PRO A 586 -0.50 19.09 -28.51
N SER A 587 0.14 18.56 -27.45
CA SER A 587 0.07 17.15 -27.03
C SER A 587 0.24 16.13 -28.17
N ARG A 588 1.47 15.95 -28.67
CA ARG A 588 1.77 14.93 -29.71
C ARG A 588 1.64 13.48 -29.26
N ILE A 589 1.17 13.24 -28.04
CA ILE A 589 0.81 11.92 -27.53
C ILE A 589 -0.65 11.91 -27.04
N PRO A 590 -1.37 10.78 -27.17
CA PRO A 590 -2.73 10.61 -26.66
C PRO A 590 -2.75 10.40 -25.14
N ASN A 591 -2.31 11.42 -24.40
CA ASN A 591 -2.00 11.33 -22.96
C ASN A 591 -3.20 10.94 -22.08
N LEU A 592 -4.43 11.31 -22.46
CA LEU A 592 -5.65 10.92 -21.74
C LEU A 592 -5.77 9.40 -21.55
N LEU A 593 -5.42 8.62 -22.58
CA LEU A 593 -5.43 7.16 -22.51
C LEU A 593 -4.11 6.63 -21.93
N VAL A 594 -2.98 7.20 -22.34
CA VAL A 594 -1.65 6.71 -21.96
C VAL A 594 -1.43 6.80 -20.45
N ASN A 595 -1.73 7.93 -19.82
CA ASN A 595 -1.58 8.12 -18.38
C ASN A 595 -2.90 7.99 -17.61
N GLY A 596 -4.04 8.02 -18.30
CA GLY A 596 -5.34 8.00 -17.66
C GLY A 596 -5.69 9.36 -17.04
N GLY A 597 -6.72 9.37 -16.21
CA GLY A 597 -7.18 10.57 -15.52
C GLY A 597 -8.19 10.24 -14.44
N GLY A 598 -7.94 10.72 -13.23
CA GLY A 598 -8.85 10.54 -12.09
C GLY A 598 -9.23 11.88 -11.48
N GLY A 599 -10.49 12.08 -11.11
CA GLY A 599 -10.95 13.33 -10.52
C GLY A 599 -12.38 13.26 -9.97
N ILE A 600 -12.63 13.98 -8.89
CA ILE A 600 -13.95 14.09 -8.27
C ILE A 600 -14.41 15.53 -8.41
N ALA A 601 -15.58 15.72 -9.01
CA ALA A 601 -16.24 17.00 -9.20
C ALA A 601 -17.58 17.04 -8.44
N VAL A 602 -18.27 18.17 -8.48
CA VAL A 602 -19.61 18.30 -7.86
C VAL A 602 -20.61 17.42 -8.64
N GLY A 603 -21.03 16.31 -8.03
CA GLY A 603 -22.02 15.38 -8.61
C GLY A 603 -21.50 14.48 -9.74
N MET A 604 -20.21 14.53 -10.07
CA MET A 604 -19.59 13.71 -11.13
C MET A 604 -18.19 13.25 -10.70
N ALA A 605 -17.71 12.15 -11.28
CA ALA A 605 -16.34 11.69 -11.10
C ALA A 605 -15.81 11.13 -12.42
N THR A 606 -14.51 11.19 -12.63
CA THR A 606 -13.82 10.53 -13.75
C THR A 606 -12.77 9.57 -13.20
N ASN A 607 -12.62 8.43 -13.87
CA ASN A 607 -11.61 7.44 -13.53
C ASN A 607 -11.25 6.64 -14.79
N ILE A 608 -10.32 7.19 -15.57
CA ILE A 608 -9.81 6.64 -16.81
C ILE A 608 -8.52 5.88 -16.49
N PRO A 609 -8.43 4.57 -16.79
CA PRO A 609 -7.22 3.81 -16.54
C PRO A 609 -6.11 4.15 -17.55
N PRO A 610 -4.83 4.02 -17.18
CA PRO A 610 -3.70 4.16 -18.11
C PRO A 610 -3.62 3.00 -19.10
N HIS A 611 -2.97 3.24 -20.24
CA HIS A 611 -2.80 2.29 -21.34
C HIS A 611 -1.37 2.32 -21.88
N ASN A 612 -1.01 1.26 -22.60
CA ASN A 612 0.31 1.17 -23.20
C ASN A 612 0.44 2.14 -24.39
N LEU A 613 1.52 2.94 -24.43
CA LEU A 613 1.74 3.94 -25.47
C LEU A 613 1.79 3.34 -26.89
N ARG A 614 2.39 2.15 -27.06
CA ARG A 614 2.47 1.50 -28.37
C ARG A 614 1.10 1.04 -28.86
N GLU A 615 0.33 0.39 -27.98
CA GLU A 615 -1.02 -0.08 -28.32
C GLU A 615 -1.98 1.07 -28.67
N VAL A 616 -1.93 2.17 -27.91
CA VAL A 616 -2.74 3.36 -28.21
C VAL A 616 -2.27 4.02 -29.52
N ALA A 617 -0.97 4.12 -29.74
CA ALA A 617 -0.43 4.67 -30.99
C ALA A 617 -0.84 3.83 -32.21
N ASP A 618 -0.80 2.50 -32.13
CA ASP A 618 -1.28 1.61 -33.19
C ASP A 618 -2.76 1.87 -33.53
N GLY A 619 -3.58 2.13 -32.51
CA GLY A 619 -4.98 2.53 -32.68
C GLY A 619 -5.14 3.90 -33.36
N VAL A 620 -4.34 4.89 -32.96
CA VAL A 620 -4.31 6.22 -33.61
C VAL A 620 -3.87 6.12 -35.07
N VAL A 621 -2.83 5.35 -35.37
CA VAL A 621 -2.34 5.12 -36.73
C VAL A 621 -3.44 4.49 -37.59
N TRP A 622 -4.14 3.49 -37.06
CA TRP A 622 -5.26 2.90 -37.78
C TRP A 622 -6.37 3.91 -38.09
N ALA A 623 -6.71 4.79 -37.15
CA ALA A 623 -7.69 5.86 -37.36
C ALA A 623 -7.23 6.90 -38.39
N LEU A 624 -5.93 7.20 -38.48
CA LEU A 624 -5.35 8.08 -39.49
C LEU A 624 -5.38 7.44 -40.89
N ASP A 625 -5.16 6.13 -40.97
CA ASP A 625 -5.17 5.39 -42.23
C ASP A 625 -6.61 5.16 -42.74
N ASN A 626 -7.61 5.18 -41.85
CA ASN A 626 -9.04 4.93 -42.15
C ASN A 626 -9.93 6.11 -41.69
N PRO A 627 -9.78 7.32 -42.26
CA PRO A 627 -10.46 8.53 -41.78
C PRO A 627 -11.99 8.50 -41.94
N GLU A 628 -12.49 7.71 -42.90
CA GLU A 628 -13.92 7.56 -43.20
C GLU A 628 -14.57 6.37 -42.47
N ALA A 629 -13.85 5.69 -41.58
CA ALA A 629 -14.41 4.58 -40.81
C ALA A 629 -15.59 5.04 -39.94
N GLU A 630 -16.65 4.26 -39.96
CA GLU A 630 -17.82 4.46 -39.10
C GLU A 630 -17.44 4.25 -37.63
N ASP A 631 -18.18 4.87 -36.70
CA ASP A 631 -17.85 4.87 -35.27
C ASP A 631 -17.71 3.44 -34.68
N ASP A 632 -18.56 2.51 -35.08
CA ASP A 632 -18.50 1.12 -34.60
C ASP A 632 -17.37 0.32 -35.27
N GLU A 633 -17.00 0.63 -36.51
CA GLU A 633 -15.87 -0.01 -37.19
C GLU A 633 -14.54 0.41 -36.53
N LEU A 634 -14.40 1.71 -36.26
CA LEU A 634 -13.26 2.24 -35.51
C LEU A 634 -13.17 1.62 -34.12
N LEU A 635 -14.30 1.50 -33.42
CA LEU A 635 -14.34 0.91 -32.08
C LEU A 635 -13.85 -0.54 -32.06
N GLU A 636 -14.32 -1.39 -32.97
CA GLU A 636 -13.89 -2.79 -33.02
C GLU A 636 -12.41 -2.92 -33.43
N ALA A 637 -11.92 -2.09 -34.36
CA ALA A 637 -10.51 -2.03 -34.72
C ALA A 637 -9.61 -1.57 -33.54
N LEU A 638 -10.10 -0.65 -32.70
CA LEU A 638 -9.40 -0.21 -31.50
C LEU A 638 -9.39 -1.28 -30.41
N ILE A 639 -10.49 -2.01 -30.21
CA ILE A 639 -10.56 -3.12 -29.23
C ILE A 639 -9.58 -4.24 -29.59
N GLU A 640 -9.35 -4.49 -30.89
CA GLU A 640 -8.37 -5.48 -31.35
C GLU A 640 -6.92 -5.08 -31.01
N ARG A 641 -6.60 -3.78 -31.06
CA ARG A 641 -5.23 -3.24 -30.91
C ARG A 641 -4.90 -2.87 -29.46
N ILE A 642 -5.85 -2.24 -28.78
CA ILE A 642 -5.73 -1.81 -27.38
C ILE A 642 -6.29 -2.92 -26.51
N LYS A 643 -5.40 -3.82 -26.09
CA LYS A 643 -5.77 -5.08 -25.41
C LYS A 643 -6.47 -4.86 -24.08
N GLY A 644 -6.21 -3.71 -23.44
CA GLY A 644 -6.74 -3.33 -22.15
C GLY A 644 -5.83 -2.34 -21.43
N PRO A 645 -6.22 -1.88 -20.22
CA PRO A 645 -5.37 -1.03 -19.38
C PRO A 645 -3.99 -1.61 -19.07
N ASP A 646 -2.98 -0.75 -19.06
CA ASP A 646 -1.60 -1.09 -18.69
C ASP A 646 -1.18 -0.21 -17.51
N PHE A 647 -1.21 -0.77 -16.31
CA PHE A 647 -0.95 -0.06 -15.07
C PHE A 647 0.55 0.01 -14.76
N PRO A 648 1.01 1.09 -14.09
CA PRO A 648 2.41 1.24 -13.72
C PRO A 648 2.91 0.21 -12.69
N THR A 649 2.02 -0.38 -11.88
CA THR A 649 2.32 -1.32 -10.78
C THR A 649 2.31 -2.79 -11.20
N ASP A 650 2.39 -3.05 -12.50
CA ASP A 650 2.27 -4.39 -13.08
C ASP A 650 0.93 -5.06 -12.72
N GLY A 651 0.94 -6.31 -12.23
CA GLY A 651 -0.23 -7.04 -11.75
C GLY A 651 -1.01 -7.78 -12.84
N LEU A 652 -2.12 -8.39 -12.43
CA LEU A 652 -2.99 -9.18 -13.30
C LEU A 652 -4.36 -8.51 -13.50
N ILE A 653 -4.83 -8.47 -14.74
CA ILE A 653 -6.22 -8.20 -15.09
C ILE A 653 -6.92 -9.53 -15.38
N MET A 654 -8.11 -9.70 -14.81
CA MET A 654 -8.88 -10.94 -14.89
C MET A 654 -9.95 -10.85 -15.99
N GLY A 655 -9.70 -11.50 -17.13
CA GLY A 655 -10.61 -11.56 -18.28
C GLY A 655 -10.65 -10.29 -19.14
N THR A 656 -11.27 -10.40 -20.32
CA THR A 656 -11.33 -9.31 -21.33
C THR A 656 -12.74 -8.73 -21.52
N ASN A 657 -13.79 -9.45 -21.12
CA ASN A 657 -15.19 -9.03 -21.35
C ASN A 657 -15.51 -7.67 -20.71
N ALA A 658 -15.08 -7.47 -19.46
CA ALA A 658 -15.30 -6.21 -18.74
C ALA A 658 -14.52 -5.03 -19.34
N ILE A 659 -13.36 -5.30 -19.96
CA ILE A 659 -12.56 -4.29 -20.68
C ILE A 659 -13.34 -3.85 -21.93
N ALA A 660 -13.81 -4.82 -22.72
CA ALA A 660 -14.54 -4.53 -23.94
C ALA A 660 -15.86 -3.79 -23.66
N GLU A 661 -16.59 -4.14 -22.60
CA GLU A 661 -17.79 -3.41 -22.16
C GLU A 661 -17.46 -1.97 -21.74
N ALA A 662 -16.36 -1.77 -21.00
CA ALA A 662 -15.90 -0.44 -20.62
C ALA A 662 -15.59 0.44 -21.84
N TYR A 663 -14.93 -0.12 -22.86
CA TYR A 663 -14.63 0.61 -24.09
C TYR A 663 -15.86 0.93 -24.93
N ARG A 664 -16.85 0.04 -24.98
CA ARG A 664 -18.10 0.24 -25.74
C ARG A 664 -19.07 1.22 -25.08
N THR A 665 -18.98 1.44 -23.78
CA THR A 665 -19.95 2.28 -23.04
C THR A 665 -19.32 3.50 -22.37
N GLY A 666 -18.00 3.53 -22.24
CA GLY A 666 -17.28 4.49 -21.41
C GLY A 666 -17.34 4.18 -19.91
N ARG A 667 -18.02 3.11 -19.48
CA ARG A 667 -18.16 2.73 -18.07
C ARG A 667 -18.00 1.23 -17.88
N GLY A 668 -17.30 0.83 -16.82
CA GLY A 668 -17.12 -0.58 -16.55
C GLY A 668 -16.37 -0.84 -15.26
N SER A 669 -16.05 -2.10 -15.01
CA SER A 669 -15.44 -2.52 -13.76
C SER A 669 -14.41 -3.60 -14.05
N ILE A 670 -13.12 -3.25 -13.99
CA ILE A 670 -12.02 -4.13 -14.37
C ILE A 670 -11.45 -4.77 -13.13
N ARG A 671 -11.54 -6.09 -13.04
CA ARG A 671 -11.04 -6.84 -11.88
C ARG A 671 -9.53 -7.03 -12.00
N MET A 672 -8.82 -6.61 -10.95
CA MET A 672 -7.36 -6.71 -10.83
C MET A 672 -6.99 -7.66 -9.70
N ARG A 673 -5.87 -8.36 -9.85
CA ARG A 673 -5.36 -9.32 -8.87
C ARG A 673 -3.85 -9.19 -8.73
N ALA A 674 -3.37 -9.36 -7.49
CA ALA A 674 -1.97 -9.44 -7.14
C ALA A 674 -1.32 -10.70 -7.73
N VAL A 675 -0.02 -10.61 -8.02
CA VAL A 675 0.79 -11.77 -8.39
C VAL A 675 1.33 -12.40 -7.12
N VAL A 676 1.04 -13.69 -6.96
CA VAL A 676 1.38 -14.43 -5.76
C VAL A 676 1.99 -15.77 -6.15
N ASP A 677 3.21 -16.00 -5.68
CA ASP A 677 3.93 -17.27 -5.80
C ASP A 677 3.82 -18.08 -4.51
N ILE A 678 3.95 -19.40 -4.61
CA ILE A 678 3.99 -20.30 -3.46
C ILE A 678 5.43 -20.78 -3.30
N GLU A 679 6.06 -20.41 -2.20
CA GLU A 679 7.41 -20.82 -1.82
C GLU A 679 7.37 -21.71 -0.57
N GLU A 680 8.46 -22.43 -0.27
CA GLU A 680 8.65 -23.12 1.00
C GLU A 680 9.74 -22.43 1.82
N ASP A 681 9.45 -22.16 3.10
CA ASP A 681 10.44 -21.62 4.03
C ASP A 681 11.53 -22.65 4.37
N ALA A 682 12.63 -22.20 4.99
CA ALA A 682 13.72 -23.08 5.42
C ALA A 682 13.31 -24.16 6.45
N LYS A 683 12.09 -24.07 7.00
CA LYS A 683 11.50 -25.02 7.96
C LYS A 683 10.48 -25.96 7.28
N GLY A 684 10.33 -25.89 5.95
CA GLY A 684 9.41 -26.70 5.15
C GLY A 684 7.93 -26.29 5.26
N ARG A 685 7.64 -25.05 5.68
CA ARG A 685 6.28 -24.49 5.67
C ARG A 685 6.04 -23.75 4.37
N ALA A 686 4.86 -23.93 3.78
CA ALA A 686 4.47 -23.14 2.63
C ALA A 686 4.27 -21.66 3.00
N ALA A 687 4.67 -20.77 2.10
CA ALA A 687 4.51 -19.32 2.19
C ALA A 687 3.91 -18.80 0.88
N LEU A 688 3.05 -17.79 0.98
CA LEU A 688 2.55 -17.03 -0.17
C LEU A 688 3.40 -15.77 -0.30
N VAL A 689 4.06 -15.60 -1.44
CA VAL A 689 4.93 -14.47 -1.73
C VAL A 689 4.25 -13.57 -2.74
N ILE A 690 3.88 -12.36 -2.33
CA ILE A 690 3.27 -11.36 -3.18
C ILE A 690 4.37 -10.47 -3.76
N THR A 691 4.45 -10.41 -5.08
CA THR A 691 5.50 -9.67 -5.81
C THR A 691 4.97 -8.43 -6.53
N GLU A 692 3.68 -8.40 -6.85
CA GLU A 692 3.01 -7.28 -7.54
C GLU A 692 1.62 -7.07 -6.95
N LEU A 693 1.24 -5.82 -6.71
CA LEU A 693 -0.08 -5.44 -6.18
C LEU A 693 -0.96 -4.78 -7.26
N PRO A 694 -2.30 -4.88 -7.11
CA PRO A 694 -3.21 -4.12 -7.96
C PRO A 694 -2.96 -2.61 -7.88
N TYR A 695 -3.28 -1.90 -8.97
CA TYR A 695 -3.06 -0.45 -9.05
C TYR A 695 -3.76 0.32 -7.93
N GLN A 696 -3.05 1.30 -7.36
CA GLN A 696 -3.46 2.14 -6.22
C GLN A 696 -3.73 1.39 -4.89
N VAL A 697 -3.29 0.13 -4.77
CA VAL A 697 -3.27 -0.56 -3.48
C VAL A 697 -2.00 -0.19 -2.73
N ASN A 698 -2.17 0.41 -1.55
CA ASN A 698 -1.07 0.73 -0.65
C ASN A 698 -0.63 -0.54 0.11
N PRO A 699 0.65 -0.95 0.03
CA PRO A 699 1.16 -2.18 0.63
C PRO A 699 1.04 -2.20 2.15
N ASP A 700 1.37 -1.10 2.84
CA ASP A 700 1.33 -1.01 4.31
C ASP A 700 -0.10 -1.20 4.82
N ASN A 701 -1.06 -0.50 4.19
CA ASN A 701 -2.48 -0.59 4.56
C ASN A 701 -3.05 -1.98 4.25
N LEU A 702 -2.59 -2.63 3.18
CA LEU A 702 -2.99 -4.00 2.86
C LEU A 702 -2.52 -4.97 3.96
N ILE A 703 -1.24 -4.87 4.36
CA ILE A 703 -0.66 -5.72 5.41
C ILE A 703 -1.42 -5.52 6.73
N GLU A 704 -1.70 -4.27 7.11
CA GLU A 704 -2.48 -3.94 8.31
C GLU A 704 -3.87 -4.58 8.29
N ASN A 705 -4.55 -4.49 7.14
CA ASN A 705 -5.88 -5.05 6.96
C ASN A 705 -5.86 -6.59 7.07
N ILE A 706 -4.88 -7.26 6.46
CA ILE A 706 -4.74 -8.72 6.56
C ILE A 706 -4.50 -9.13 8.02
N ALA A 707 -3.58 -8.43 8.72
CA ALA A 707 -3.27 -8.70 10.12
C ALA A 707 -4.51 -8.53 11.03
N THR A 708 -5.30 -7.48 10.80
CA THR A 708 -6.54 -7.22 11.53
C THR A 708 -7.58 -8.31 11.26
N MET A 709 -7.78 -8.71 10.00
CA MET A 709 -8.72 -9.78 9.65
C MET A 709 -8.30 -11.16 10.19
N HIS A 710 -6.99 -11.41 10.29
CA HIS A 710 -6.48 -12.61 10.94
C HIS A 710 -6.77 -12.60 12.46
N ARG A 711 -6.52 -11.46 13.13
CA ARG A 711 -6.80 -11.28 14.55
C ARG A 711 -8.29 -11.44 14.89
N ASP A 712 -9.16 -10.94 14.02
CA ASP A 712 -10.62 -11.06 14.13
C ASP A 712 -11.14 -12.48 13.81
N GLY A 713 -10.27 -13.41 13.41
CA GLY A 713 -10.64 -14.78 13.03
C GLY A 713 -11.35 -14.90 11.68
N LYS A 714 -11.39 -13.84 10.87
CA LYS A 714 -11.97 -13.85 9.51
C LYS A 714 -11.06 -14.54 8.50
N LEU A 715 -9.73 -14.44 8.69
CA LEU A 715 -8.73 -15.16 7.90
C LEU A 715 -8.02 -16.21 8.76
N SER A 716 -8.05 -17.46 8.33
CA SER A 716 -7.39 -18.59 9.00
C SER A 716 -6.26 -19.17 8.14
N GLY A 717 -5.39 -19.98 8.74
CA GLY A 717 -4.27 -20.62 8.04
C GLY A 717 -3.02 -19.77 7.86
N ILE A 718 -3.05 -18.49 8.25
CA ILE A 718 -1.88 -17.61 8.29
C ILE A 718 -1.14 -17.81 9.62
N SER A 719 0.19 -17.89 9.56
CA SER A 719 1.09 -17.96 10.71
C SER A 719 1.79 -16.62 10.95
N ASP A 720 2.26 -15.98 9.89
CA ASP A 720 3.04 -14.73 9.97
C ASP A 720 2.91 -13.92 8.68
N ILE A 721 3.16 -12.62 8.75
CA ILE A 721 3.16 -11.69 7.60
C ILE A 721 4.37 -10.75 7.73
N ALA A 722 5.19 -10.73 6.69
CA ALA A 722 6.42 -9.95 6.63
C ALA A 722 6.48 -9.10 5.35
N ASP A 723 6.99 -7.88 5.46
CA ASP A 723 7.38 -7.09 4.29
C ASP A 723 8.90 -7.15 4.12
N GLU A 724 9.37 -7.82 3.08
CA GLU A 724 10.78 -7.96 2.71
C GLU A 724 11.15 -7.06 1.50
N SER A 725 10.30 -6.09 1.17
CA SER A 725 10.48 -5.20 0.02
C SER A 725 11.76 -4.36 0.14
N ASN A 726 12.54 -4.27 -0.96
CA ASN A 726 13.74 -3.42 -1.02
C ASN A 726 14.10 -3.05 -2.46
N ASN A 727 14.96 -2.03 -2.62
CA ASN A 727 15.35 -1.49 -3.92
C ASN A 727 16.01 -2.50 -4.88
N ARG A 728 16.63 -3.58 -4.38
CA ARG A 728 17.31 -4.58 -5.23
C ARG A 728 16.40 -5.72 -5.68
N ARG A 729 15.45 -6.14 -4.83
CA ARG A 729 14.56 -7.27 -5.08
C ARG A 729 13.16 -6.86 -5.54
N GLY A 730 12.81 -5.59 -5.42
CA GLY A 730 11.46 -5.10 -5.65
C GLY A 730 10.54 -5.41 -4.47
N MET A 731 9.23 -5.36 -4.73
CA MET A 731 8.19 -5.65 -3.75
C MET A 731 8.18 -7.14 -3.40
N ARG A 732 8.14 -7.46 -2.10
CA ARG A 732 8.08 -8.84 -1.62
C ARG A 732 7.40 -8.92 -0.27
N ILE A 733 6.10 -9.20 -0.26
CA ILE A 733 5.32 -9.41 0.96
C ILE A 733 5.14 -10.92 1.15
N VAL A 734 5.61 -11.46 2.27
CA VAL A 734 5.63 -12.90 2.56
C VAL A 734 4.58 -13.24 3.61
N ILE A 735 3.62 -14.09 3.27
CA ILE A 735 2.61 -14.61 4.19
C ILE A 735 2.93 -16.08 4.48
N THR A 736 3.52 -16.35 5.64
CA THR A 736 3.86 -17.71 6.07
C THR A 736 2.60 -18.44 6.56
N LEU A 737 2.41 -19.68 6.12
CA LEU A 737 1.20 -20.46 6.45
C LEU A 737 1.41 -21.40 7.66
N LYS A 738 0.31 -21.79 8.29
CA LYS A 738 0.30 -22.87 9.30
C LYS A 738 0.59 -24.22 8.64
N ARG A 739 1.16 -25.17 9.40
CA ARG A 739 1.60 -26.48 8.86
C ARG A 739 0.48 -27.31 8.21
N ASP A 740 -0.75 -27.13 8.65
CA ASP A 740 -1.95 -27.82 8.19
C ASP A 740 -2.77 -26.99 7.18
N ALA A 741 -2.34 -25.76 6.87
CA ALA A 741 -3.04 -24.87 5.96
C ALA A 741 -2.72 -25.19 4.50
N ILE A 742 -3.75 -25.31 3.67
CA ILE A 742 -3.61 -25.52 2.23
C ILE A 742 -3.39 -24.16 1.55
N PRO A 743 -2.24 -23.92 0.87
CA PRO A 743 -1.90 -22.60 0.33
C PRO A 743 -2.96 -22.01 -0.59
N LYS A 744 -3.52 -22.82 -1.48
CA LYS A 744 -4.57 -22.39 -2.42
C LYS A 744 -5.84 -21.92 -1.71
N VAL A 745 -6.21 -22.54 -0.58
CA VAL A 745 -7.41 -22.17 0.19
C VAL A 745 -7.19 -20.83 0.90
N VAL A 746 -6.02 -20.65 1.51
CA VAL A 746 -5.67 -19.38 2.16
C VAL A 746 -5.60 -18.25 1.14
N LEU A 747 -4.95 -18.48 -0.01
CA LEU A 747 -4.84 -17.52 -1.10
C LEU A 747 -6.23 -17.09 -1.65
N ASN A 748 -7.15 -18.04 -1.86
CA ASN A 748 -8.51 -17.70 -2.30
C ASN A 748 -9.28 -16.88 -1.26
N ASN A 749 -9.14 -17.19 0.03
CA ASN A 749 -9.73 -16.38 1.09
C ASN A 749 -9.13 -14.97 1.15
N LEU A 750 -7.81 -14.86 0.95
CA LEU A 750 -7.14 -13.56 0.85
C LEU A 750 -7.69 -12.75 -0.34
N TYR A 751 -7.82 -13.32 -1.54
CA TYR A 751 -8.43 -12.63 -2.67
C TYR A 751 -9.88 -12.21 -2.42
N LYS A 752 -10.65 -12.98 -1.64
CA LYS A 752 -12.05 -12.67 -1.36
C LYS A 752 -12.23 -11.53 -0.35
N HIS A 753 -11.32 -11.41 0.60
CA HIS A 753 -11.48 -10.54 1.76
C HIS A 753 -10.53 -9.34 1.79
N THR A 754 -9.51 -9.30 0.94
CA THR A 754 -8.44 -8.29 0.98
C THR A 754 -8.27 -7.60 -0.36
N GLN A 755 -7.50 -6.51 -0.40
CA GLN A 755 -7.22 -5.78 -1.64
C GLN A 755 -6.19 -6.48 -2.54
N LEU A 756 -5.70 -7.70 -2.20
CA LEU A 756 -4.97 -8.55 -3.14
C LEU A 756 -5.81 -8.87 -4.40
N GLN A 757 -7.13 -8.75 -4.30
CA GLN A 757 -7.98 -8.64 -5.47
C GLN A 757 -8.92 -7.45 -5.28
N THR A 758 -8.91 -6.54 -6.24
CA THR A 758 -9.78 -5.34 -6.19
C THR A 758 -10.36 -5.10 -7.57
N THR A 759 -11.23 -4.10 -7.69
CA THR A 759 -11.85 -3.74 -8.97
C THR A 759 -11.62 -2.26 -9.25
N PHE A 760 -11.10 -1.96 -10.44
CA PHE A 760 -10.97 -0.60 -10.94
C PHE A 760 -12.27 -0.20 -11.64
N GLY A 761 -13.01 0.75 -11.06
CA GLY A 761 -14.22 1.30 -11.67
C GLY A 761 -13.86 2.28 -12.78
N VAL A 762 -14.07 1.89 -14.03
CA VAL A 762 -13.81 2.73 -15.21
C VAL A 762 -14.97 3.71 -15.40
N ASN A 763 -14.64 4.99 -15.52
CA ASN A 763 -15.55 6.02 -15.98
C ASN A 763 -14.82 7.02 -16.88
N MET A 764 -14.99 6.87 -18.19
CA MET A 764 -14.35 7.67 -19.24
C MET A 764 -15.06 9.01 -19.44
N LEU A 765 -15.05 9.83 -18.39
CA LEU A 765 -15.62 11.18 -18.37
C LEU A 765 -14.53 12.22 -18.60
N ALA A 766 -14.63 13.02 -19.67
CA ALA A 766 -13.69 14.10 -19.98
C ALA A 766 -14.43 15.33 -20.49
N LEU A 767 -13.75 16.47 -20.55
CA LEU A 767 -14.27 17.69 -21.16
C LEU A 767 -14.11 17.61 -22.68
N VAL A 768 -15.21 17.84 -23.39
CA VAL A 768 -15.25 18.05 -24.85
C VAL A 768 -15.83 19.44 -25.07
N ASP A 769 -15.00 20.35 -25.57
CA ASP A 769 -15.36 21.77 -25.78
C ASP A 769 -15.97 22.41 -24.51
N GLY A 770 -15.34 22.16 -23.36
CA GLY A 770 -15.78 22.67 -22.06
C GLY A 770 -16.97 21.93 -21.43
N VAL A 771 -17.54 20.92 -22.09
CA VAL A 771 -18.71 20.17 -21.60
C VAL A 771 -18.31 18.76 -21.16
N PRO A 772 -18.68 18.31 -19.95
CA PRO A 772 -18.38 16.95 -19.49
C PRO A 772 -19.17 15.91 -20.28
N ARG A 773 -18.48 14.95 -20.91
CA ARG A 773 -19.08 13.85 -21.67
C ARG A 773 -18.47 12.52 -21.29
N THR A 774 -19.31 11.49 -21.15
CA THR A 774 -18.85 10.10 -21.06
C THR A 774 -18.58 9.61 -22.48
N LEU A 775 -17.36 9.14 -22.73
CA LEU A 775 -16.86 8.81 -24.06
C LEU A 775 -16.58 7.32 -24.19
N ARG A 776 -16.87 6.77 -25.38
CA ARG A 776 -16.35 5.47 -25.82
C ARG A 776 -14.89 5.58 -26.26
N LEU A 777 -14.22 4.45 -26.43
CA LEU A 777 -12.82 4.42 -26.85
C LEU A 777 -12.58 5.07 -28.23
N ASP A 778 -13.47 4.81 -29.20
CA ASP A 778 -13.44 5.41 -30.54
C ASP A 778 -13.57 6.93 -30.50
N GLN A 779 -14.45 7.45 -29.64
CA GLN A 779 -14.67 8.88 -29.51
C GLN A 779 -13.43 9.59 -28.96
N VAL A 780 -12.76 9.02 -27.95
CA VAL A 780 -11.51 9.57 -27.40
C VAL A 780 -10.44 9.67 -28.49
N ILE A 781 -10.22 8.60 -29.26
CA ILE A 781 -9.23 8.59 -30.35
C ILE A 781 -9.63 9.58 -31.47
N ARG A 782 -10.90 9.64 -31.84
CA ARG A 782 -11.39 10.55 -32.89
C ARG A 782 -11.19 12.03 -32.49
N HIS A 783 -11.47 12.37 -31.23
CA HIS A 783 -11.21 13.72 -30.71
C HIS A 783 -9.71 14.06 -30.69
N TYR A 784 -8.87 13.11 -30.27
CA TYR A 784 -7.42 13.27 -30.29
C TYR A 784 -6.87 13.47 -31.72
N VAL A 785 -7.27 12.63 -32.68
CA VAL A 785 -6.85 12.74 -34.09
C VAL A 785 -7.27 14.08 -34.68
N ARG A 786 -8.51 14.52 -34.42
CA ARG A 786 -8.99 15.84 -34.89
C ARG A 786 -8.15 16.98 -34.33
N HIS A 787 -7.80 16.92 -33.03
CA HIS A 787 -6.92 17.91 -32.39
C HIS A 787 -5.53 17.93 -33.04
N GLN A 788 -4.92 16.76 -33.27
CA GLN A 788 -3.61 16.70 -33.93
C GLN A 788 -3.64 17.27 -35.35
N ILE A 789 -4.68 16.99 -36.13
CA ILE A 789 -4.81 17.57 -37.48
C ILE A 789 -4.96 19.09 -37.42
N ASP A 790 -5.76 19.61 -36.48
CA ASP A 790 -5.88 21.06 -36.29
C ASP A 790 -4.54 21.71 -35.90
N VAL A 791 -3.79 21.09 -34.98
CA VAL A 791 -2.44 21.51 -34.58
C VAL A 791 -1.51 21.57 -35.80
N ILE A 792 -1.49 20.52 -36.66
CA ILE A 792 -0.67 20.51 -37.88
C ILE A 792 -1.09 21.62 -38.84
N VAL A 793 -2.40 21.84 -39.03
CA VAL A 793 -2.91 22.89 -39.92
C VAL A 793 -2.54 24.28 -39.41
N ARG A 794 -2.73 24.55 -38.11
CA ARG A 794 -2.38 25.82 -37.47
C ARG A 794 -0.89 26.10 -37.55
N ARG A 795 -0.05 25.12 -37.18
CA ARG A 795 1.41 25.18 -37.32
C ARG A 795 1.83 25.48 -38.75
N THR A 796 1.23 24.79 -39.72
CA THR A 796 1.58 24.95 -41.14
C THR A 796 1.17 26.33 -41.65
N LYS A 797 0.01 26.85 -41.23
CA LYS A 797 -0.41 28.24 -41.53
C LYS A 797 0.50 29.27 -40.88
N PHE A 798 0.93 29.06 -39.63
CA PHE A 798 1.87 29.93 -38.95
C PHE A 798 3.20 30.01 -39.71
N ARG A 799 3.78 28.83 -40.03
CA ARG A 799 5.02 28.71 -40.79
C ARG A 799 4.88 29.30 -42.19
N LEU A 800 3.74 29.10 -42.86
CA LEU A 800 3.46 29.67 -44.17
C LEU A 800 3.42 31.20 -44.10
N ARG A 801 2.65 31.77 -43.18
CA ARG A 801 2.59 33.22 -42.96
C ARG A 801 3.97 33.82 -42.70
N LYS A 802 4.80 33.18 -41.85
CA LYS A 802 6.18 33.64 -41.58
C LYS A 802 7.09 33.52 -42.81
N ALA A 803 6.97 32.42 -43.55
CA ALA A 803 7.72 32.20 -44.78
C ALA A 803 7.31 33.22 -45.87
N GLU A 804 6.02 33.48 -46.05
CA GLU A 804 5.49 34.48 -46.99
C GLU A 804 5.92 35.90 -46.62
N GLN A 805 5.86 36.28 -45.34
CA GLN A 805 6.38 37.57 -44.87
C GLN A 805 7.87 37.72 -45.21
N ARG A 806 8.68 36.67 -44.99
CA ARG A 806 10.11 36.69 -45.32
C ARG A 806 10.36 36.72 -46.83
N ALA A 807 9.67 35.89 -47.60
CA ALA A 807 9.75 35.86 -49.05
C ALA A 807 9.34 37.20 -49.65
N HIS A 808 8.30 37.84 -49.12
CA HIS A 808 7.83 39.16 -49.53
C HIS A 808 8.96 40.19 -49.45
N ILE A 809 9.67 40.27 -48.32
CA ILE A 809 10.82 41.16 -48.19
C ILE A 809 11.96 40.78 -49.15
N LEU A 810 12.29 39.49 -49.27
CA LEU A 810 13.36 39.02 -50.15
C LEU A 810 13.06 39.26 -51.64
N ARG A 811 11.80 39.17 -52.08
CA ARG A 811 11.36 39.52 -53.44
C ARG A 811 11.62 41.00 -53.72
N GLY A 812 11.27 41.88 -52.79
CA GLY A 812 11.57 43.32 -52.90
C GLY A 812 13.07 43.61 -52.98
N LEU A 813 13.87 42.95 -52.12
CA LEU A 813 15.33 43.07 -52.16
C LEU A 813 15.93 42.52 -53.46
N ALA A 814 15.44 41.40 -53.98
CA ALA A 814 15.91 40.82 -55.24
C ALA A 814 15.64 41.75 -56.43
N VAL A 815 14.43 42.31 -56.52
CA VAL A 815 14.08 43.30 -57.56
C VAL A 815 14.93 44.57 -57.43
N ALA A 816 15.18 45.04 -56.21
CA ALA A 816 16.06 46.19 -55.97
C ALA A 816 17.53 45.90 -56.34
N LEU A 817 18.01 44.68 -56.13
CA LEU A 817 19.37 44.26 -56.51
C LEU A 817 19.55 44.10 -58.02
N ASP A 818 18.47 43.84 -58.77
CA ASP A 818 18.47 43.79 -60.23
C ASP A 818 18.50 45.19 -60.86
N GLN A 819 17.95 46.20 -60.17
CA GLN A 819 17.93 47.63 -60.58
C GLN A 819 18.76 48.52 -59.62
N LEU A 820 19.90 48.00 -59.16
CA LEU A 820 20.65 48.58 -58.04
C LEU A 820 21.12 50.02 -58.30
N ASP A 821 21.55 50.31 -59.52
CA ASP A 821 22.04 51.65 -59.88
C ASP A 821 20.89 52.68 -59.89
N GLU A 822 19.72 52.33 -60.40
CA GLU A 822 18.53 53.20 -60.34
C GLU A 822 18.08 53.43 -58.90
N VAL A 823 18.06 52.38 -58.08
CA VAL A 823 17.71 52.45 -56.65
C VAL A 823 18.66 53.36 -55.87
N ILE A 824 19.97 53.21 -56.04
CA ILE A 824 20.96 54.06 -55.36
C ILE A 824 20.84 55.52 -55.82
N ASN A 825 20.66 55.75 -57.11
CA ASN A 825 20.51 57.11 -57.65
C ASN A 825 19.24 57.78 -57.11
N LEU A 826 18.12 57.07 -57.07
CA LEU A 826 16.87 57.56 -56.49
C LEU A 826 17.07 57.96 -55.03
N ILE A 827 17.58 57.04 -54.19
CA ILE A 827 17.82 57.28 -52.75
C ILE A 827 18.77 58.47 -52.54
N ARG A 828 19.82 58.61 -53.35
CA ARG A 828 20.77 59.73 -53.26
C ARG A 828 20.19 61.07 -53.71
N SER A 829 19.20 61.05 -54.61
CA SER A 829 18.55 62.25 -55.15
C SER A 829 17.38 62.72 -54.29
N SER A 830 16.79 61.84 -53.47
CA SER A 830 15.69 62.15 -52.57
C SER A 830 16.15 62.97 -51.36
N PRO A 831 15.53 64.14 -51.08
CA PRO A 831 15.81 64.98 -49.91
C PRO A 831 15.45 64.35 -48.57
N THR A 832 14.46 63.45 -48.53
CA THR A 832 13.93 62.84 -47.30
C THR A 832 13.75 61.32 -47.46
N VAL A 833 13.72 60.61 -46.33
CA VAL A 833 13.48 59.15 -46.30
C VAL A 833 12.08 58.81 -46.82
N ASP A 834 11.08 59.65 -46.53
CA ASP A 834 9.70 59.44 -46.97
C ASP A 834 9.55 59.63 -48.49
N GLU A 835 10.26 60.60 -49.08
CA GLU A 835 10.33 60.76 -50.54
C GLU A 835 11.07 59.61 -51.21
N ALA A 836 12.18 59.14 -50.61
CA ALA A 836 12.90 57.96 -51.11
C ALA A 836 12.03 56.69 -51.07
N ARG A 837 11.29 56.49 -49.97
CA ARG A 837 10.36 55.37 -49.80
C ARG A 837 9.24 55.40 -50.85
N THR A 838 8.58 56.55 -51.01
CA THR A 838 7.51 56.75 -51.99
C THR A 838 8.03 56.53 -53.41
N GLY A 839 9.21 57.06 -53.73
CA GLY A 839 9.85 56.84 -55.02
C GLY A 839 10.21 55.37 -55.26
N LEU A 840 10.69 54.64 -54.25
CA LEU A 840 11.03 53.21 -54.39
C LEU A 840 9.78 52.34 -54.63
N ILE A 841 8.68 52.66 -53.96
CA ILE A 841 7.36 52.04 -54.17
C ILE A 841 6.95 52.19 -55.64
N GLU A 842 7.02 53.41 -56.18
CA GLU A 842 6.66 53.67 -57.58
C GLU A 842 7.63 53.04 -58.59
N LEU A 843 8.95 53.14 -58.33
CA LEU A 843 9.99 52.65 -59.24
C LEU A 843 9.97 51.12 -59.39
N LEU A 844 9.85 50.40 -58.28
CA LEU A 844 9.98 48.94 -58.24
C LEU A 844 8.63 48.21 -58.21
N GLY A 845 7.52 48.93 -58.06
CA GLY A 845 6.18 48.33 -57.93
C GLY A 845 6.03 47.50 -56.65
N ILE A 846 6.65 47.95 -55.56
CA ILE A 846 6.73 47.27 -54.26
C ILE A 846 5.89 47.99 -53.22
N ASP A 847 5.67 47.38 -52.06
CA ASP A 847 4.95 48.04 -50.95
C ASP A 847 5.87 48.74 -49.94
N GLU A 848 5.25 49.30 -48.90
CA GLU A 848 5.95 50.09 -47.89
C GLU A 848 6.94 49.27 -47.07
N ASP A 849 6.60 48.02 -46.72
CA ASP A 849 7.46 47.14 -45.93
C ASP A 849 8.71 46.75 -46.72
N GLN A 850 8.54 46.43 -48.01
CA GLN A 850 9.66 46.15 -48.92
C GLN A 850 10.55 47.38 -49.14
N ALA A 851 9.94 48.55 -49.38
CA ALA A 851 10.69 49.80 -49.56
C ALA A 851 11.49 50.17 -48.29
N THR A 852 10.90 49.97 -47.12
CA THR A 852 11.59 50.16 -45.83
C THR A 852 12.78 49.21 -45.70
N ALA A 853 12.60 47.93 -46.00
CA ALA A 853 13.68 46.94 -45.93
C ALA A 853 14.84 47.25 -46.91
N ILE A 854 14.55 47.82 -48.08
CA ILE A 854 15.58 48.29 -49.03
C ILE A 854 16.35 49.48 -48.45
N LEU A 855 15.66 50.45 -47.84
CA LEU A 855 16.29 51.61 -47.21
C LEU A 855 17.17 51.24 -46.00
N GLU A 856 16.78 50.20 -45.25
CA GLU A 856 17.55 49.66 -44.13
C GLU A 856 18.71 48.75 -44.55
N MET A 857 18.80 48.40 -45.84
CA MET A 857 19.82 47.51 -46.35
C MET A 857 21.23 48.13 -46.21
N GLN A 858 22.13 47.37 -45.59
CA GLN A 858 23.51 47.79 -45.37
C GLN A 858 24.36 47.57 -46.63
N LEU A 859 25.29 48.50 -46.93
CA LEU A 859 26.16 48.44 -48.12
C LEU A 859 26.93 47.10 -48.27
N ARG A 860 27.29 46.43 -47.16
CA ARG A 860 27.96 45.12 -47.19
C ARG A 860 27.12 44.01 -47.86
N LYS A 861 25.79 44.14 -47.88
CA LYS A 861 24.86 43.20 -48.51
C LYS A 861 24.86 43.27 -50.04
N LEU A 862 25.47 44.31 -50.62
CA LEU A 862 25.61 44.48 -52.07
C LEU A 862 26.78 43.67 -52.67
N ALA A 863 27.63 43.07 -51.84
CA ALA A 863 28.69 42.18 -52.31
C ALA A 863 28.10 41.00 -53.08
N ALA A 864 28.75 40.56 -54.16
CA ALA A 864 28.23 39.51 -55.05
C ALA A 864 27.80 38.22 -54.31
N MET A 865 28.58 37.78 -53.31
CA MET A 865 28.25 36.61 -52.49
C MET A 865 27.02 36.83 -51.59
N GLU A 866 26.80 38.04 -51.09
CA GLU A 866 25.63 38.36 -50.25
C GLU A 866 24.36 38.52 -51.10
N ARG A 867 24.48 39.07 -52.31
CA ARG A 867 23.41 39.05 -53.31
C ARG A 867 22.99 37.62 -53.64
N GLN A 868 23.95 36.74 -53.92
CA GLN A 868 23.65 35.34 -54.22
C GLN A 868 22.95 34.65 -53.04
N LYS A 869 23.38 34.88 -51.79
CA LYS A 869 22.70 34.36 -50.61
C LYS A 869 21.24 34.80 -50.51
N ILE A 870 20.91 36.06 -50.85
CA ILE A 870 19.53 36.55 -50.85
C ILE A 870 18.67 35.81 -51.89
N VAL A 871 19.23 35.58 -53.08
CA VAL A 871 18.55 34.84 -54.16
C VAL A 871 18.37 33.36 -53.78
N ASP A 872 19.41 32.73 -53.22
CA ASP A 872 19.36 31.34 -52.76
C ASP A 872 18.36 31.17 -51.60
N GLU A 873 18.39 32.08 -50.62
CA GLU A 873 17.43 32.10 -49.49
C GLU A 873 15.99 32.27 -50.00
N LEU A 874 15.77 33.16 -50.98
CA LEU A 874 14.46 33.31 -51.61
C LEU A 874 14.01 32.01 -52.30
N ALA A 875 14.88 31.37 -53.09
CA ALA A 875 14.55 30.11 -53.78
C ALA A 875 14.23 28.96 -52.80
N GLU A 876 14.96 28.87 -51.70
CA GLU A 876 14.70 27.91 -50.63
C GLU A 876 13.35 28.18 -49.96
N ILE A 877 13.06 29.44 -49.62
CA ILE A 877 11.80 29.82 -48.98
C ILE A 877 10.62 29.61 -49.93
N GLU A 878 10.73 29.91 -51.22
CA GLU A 878 9.68 29.64 -52.21
C GLU A 878 9.38 28.13 -52.30
N THR A 879 10.42 27.30 -52.27
CA THR A 879 10.26 25.83 -52.22
C THR A 879 9.52 25.40 -50.95
N ARG A 880 9.86 26.00 -49.80
CA ARG A 880 9.19 25.75 -48.52
C ARG A 880 7.73 26.24 -48.52
N ILE A 881 7.43 27.40 -49.11
CA ILE A 881 6.07 27.91 -49.27
C ILE A 881 5.24 26.96 -50.13
N ALA A 882 5.79 26.46 -51.23
CA ALA A 882 5.13 25.49 -52.08
C ALA A 882 4.82 24.19 -51.31
N ASP A 883 5.77 23.69 -50.51
CA ASP A 883 5.56 22.50 -49.67
C ASP A 883 4.51 22.72 -48.58
N LEU A 884 4.55 23.84 -47.87
CA LEU A 884 3.57 24.20 -46.83
C LEU A 884 2.16 24.33 -47.42
N ASN A 885 2.01 24.95 -48.60
CA ASN A 885 0.75 25.01 -49.32
C ASN A 885 0.24 23.62 -49.73
N ASP A 886 1.14 22.74 -50.19
CA ASP A 886 0.78 21.37 -50.54
C ASP A 886 0.33 20.55 -49.32
N ILE A 887 0.94 20.75 -48.15
CA ILE A 887 0.48 20.17 -46.87
C ILE A 887 -0.93 20.67 -46.52
N LEU A 888 -1.21 21.97 -46.64
CA LEU A 888 -2.53 22.53 -46.36
C LEU A 888 -3.61 22.04 -47.34
N ALA A 889 -3.24 21.83 -48.60
CA ALA A 889 -4.14 21.36 -49.64
C ALA A 889 -4.50 19.86 -49.54
N LYS A 890 -3.64 19.04 -48.91
CA LYS A 890 -3.74 17.58 -48.91
C LYS A 890 -3.91 17.00 -47.49
N PRO A 891 -5.15 16.65 -47.08
CA PRO A 891 -5.40 16.01 -45.78
C PRO A 891 -4.59 14.73 -45.56
N GLU A 892 -4.32 13.95 -46.60
CA GLU A 892 -3.46 12.77 -46.55
C GLU A 892 -2.02 13.09 -46.13
N ARG A 893 -1.47 14.23 -46.55
CA ARG A 893 -0.14 14.68 -46.10
C ARG A 893 -0.16 15.08 -44.64
N GLN A 894 -1.23 15.76 -44.19
CA GLN A 894 -1.39 16.13 -42.78
C GLN A 894 -1.42 14.88 -41.89
N ARG A 895 -2.21 13.87 -42.27
CA ARG A 895 -2.26 12.58 -41.54
C ARG A 895 -0.92 11.85 -41.55
N ALA A 896 -0.21 11.85 -42.68
CA ALA A 896 1.11 11.24 -42.78
C ALA A 896 2.14 11.90 -41.84
N ILE A 897 2.08 13.22 -41.66
CA ILE A 897 2.93 13.96 -40.72
C ILE A 897 2.59 13.57 -39.27
N VAL A 898 1.30 13.57 -38.90
CA VAL A 898 0.87 13.15 -37.54
C VAL A 898 1.36 11.74 -37.24
N ARG A 899 1.21 10.81 -38.19
CA ARG A 899 1.68 9.42 -38.07
C ARG A 899 3.19 9.37 -37.85
N ALA A 900 3.97 10.09 -38.66
CA ALA A 900 5.43 10.07 -38.57
C ALA A 900 5.92 10.63 -37.22
N GLU A 901 5.39 11.77 -36.79
CA GLU A 901 5.76 12.42 -35.53
C GLU A 901 5.37 11.57 -34.31
N LEU A 902 4.18 10.96 -34.32
CA LEU A 902 3.77 10.06 -33.24
C LEU A 902 4.68 8.82 -33.16
N MET A 903 5.00 8.20 -34.29
CA MET A 903 5.85 7.00 -34.32
C MET A 903 7.28 7.29 -33.86
N GLU A 904 7.84 8.45 -34.17
CA GLU A 904 9.16 8.85 -33.65
C GLU A 904 9.17 8.90 -32.11
N ILE A 905 8.10 9.41 -31.50
CA ILE A 905 7.95 9.45 -30.04
C ILE A 905 7.77 8.03 -29.48
N VAL A 906 6.99 7.18 -30.14
CA VAL A 906 6.76 5.79 -29.74
C VAL A 906 8.04 4.96 -29.83
N ASP A 907 8.87 5.17 -30.84
CA ASP A 907 10.16 4.50 -30.98
C ASP A 907 11.12 4.88 -29.85
N LYS A 908 11.08 6.14 -29.41
CA LYS A 908 11.94 6.67 -28.35
C LYS A 908 11.46 6.36 -26.92
N HIS A 909 10.14 6.39 -26.69
CA HIS A 909 9.54 6.34 -25.36
C HIS A 909 8.59 5.16 -25.13
N GLY A 910 8.24 4.41 -26.17
CA GLY A 910 7.37 3.24 -26.08
C GLY A 910 8.01 2.13 -25.25
N THR A 911 7.25 1.60 -24.30
CA THR A 911 7.68 0.51 -23.40
C THR A 911 6.84 -0.74 -23.63
N GLU A 912 7.38 -1.89 -23.25
CA GLU A 912 6.61 -3.13 -23.21
C GLU A 912 5.45 -3.02 -22.22
N ARG A 913 4.42 -3.83 -22.44
CA ARG A 913 3.28 -3.95 -21.52
C ARG A 913 3.75 -4.50 -20.18
N ARG A 914 3.30 -3.88 -19.10
CA ARG A 914 3.58 -4.28 -17.71
C ARG A 914 2.51 -5.24 -17.20
N THR A 915 1.25 -4.79 -17.25
CA THR A 915 0.11 -5.57 -16.74
C THR A 915 -0.24 -6.77 -17.62
N ARG A 916 -0.41 -7.94 -17.01
CA ARG A 916 -0.76 -9.19 -17.72
C ARG A 916 -2.27 -9.44 -17.67
N ILE A 917 -2.88 -9.77 -18.82
CA ILE A 917 -4.29 -10.16 -18.89
C ILE A 917 -4.39 -11.69 -18.89
N VAL A 918 -5.10 -12.24 -17.92
CA VAL A 918 -5.26 -13.69 -17.75
C VAL A 918 -6.71 -14.09 -18.01
N PRO A 919 -6.98 -15.21 -18.73
CA PRO A 919 -8.34 -15.72 -18.88
C PRO A 919 -9.01 -15.93 -17.51
N TYR A 920 -10.29 -15.58 -17.43
CA TYR A 920 -11.08 -15.71 -16.20
C TYR A 920 -12.44 -16.32 -16.54
N GLU A 921 -12.61 -17.61 -16.26
CA GLU A 921 -13.86 -18.36 -16.49
C GLU A 921 -14.81 -18.30 -15.27
N GLY A 922 -14.59 -17.38 -14.34
CA GLY A 922 -15.32 -17.29 -13.07
C GLY A 922 -14.54 -17.87 -11.89
N GLU A 923 -15.19 -18.00 -10.73
CA GLU A 923 -14.57 -18.62 -9.55
C GLU A 923 -14.38 -20.12 -9.80
N VAL A 924 -13.13 -20.60 -9.74
CA VAL A 924 -12.85 -22.05 -9.61
C VAL A 924 -13.53 -22.51 -8.33
N SER A 925 -14.46 -23.45 -8.47
CA SER A 925 -15.23 -23.93 -7.32
C SER A 925 -14.31 -24.75 -6.42
N MET A 926 -14.55 -24.74 -5.11
CA MET A 926 -13.79 -25.57 -4.16
C MET A 926 -13.84 -27.06 -4.55
N GLU A 927 -14.91 -27.48 -5.24
CA GLU A 927 -15.17 -28.82 -5.73
C GLU A 927 -14.15 -29.30 -6.78
N ASP A 928 -13.63 -28.39 -7.62
CA ASP A 928 -12.63 -28.71 -8.67
C ASP A 928 -11.23 -29.02 -8.09
N LEU A 929 -11.01 -28.68 -6.82
CA LEU A 929 -9.74 -28.91 -6.10
C LEU A 929 -9.75 -30.20 -5.26
N ILE A 930 -10.89 -30.87 -5.15
CA ILE A 930 -11.07 -32.09 -4.35
C ILE A 930 -11.18 -33.27 -5.31
N ALA A 931 -10.40 -34.34 -5.06
CA ALA A 931 -10.43 -35.55 -5.89
C ALA A 931 -11.77 -36.29 -5.70
N ASP A 932 -12.38 -36.72 -6.80
CA ASP A 932 -13.58 -37.57 -6.80
C ASP A 932 -13.19 -39.02 -6.42
N GLU A 933 -13.40 -39.40 -5.15
CA GLU A 933 -13.11 -40.75 -4.64
C GLU A 933 -14.29 -41.34 -3.85
N ASP A 934 -14.41 -42.67 -3.85
CA ASP A 934 -15.44 -43.38 -3.08
C ASP A 934 -15.11 -43.39 -1.59
N VAL A 935 -16.06 -42.89 -0.79
CA VAL A 935 -15.98 -42.84 0.68
C VAL A 935 -17.17 -43.56 1.33
N VAL A 936 -16.92 -44.11 2.51
CA VAL A 936 -17.95 -44.72 3.36
C VAL A 936 -18.48 -43.67 4.32
N VAL A 937 -19.77 -43.36 4.22
CA VAL A 937 -20.46 -42.44 5.14
C VAL A 937 -21.18 -43.25 6.21
N THR A 938 -20.98 -42.86 7.48
CA THR A 938 -21.66 -43.47 8.64
C THR A 938 -22.38 -42.39 9.43
N ILE A 939 -23.68 -42.57 9.68
CA ILE A 939 -24.52 -41.65 10.45
C ILE A 939 -25.24 -42.44 11.55
N THR A 940 -25.09 -42.04 12.82
CA THR A 940 -25.76 -42.67 13.97
C THR A 940 -27.17 -42.12 14.19
N ARG A 941 -28.01 -42.86 14.92
CA ARG A 941 -29.36 -42.40 15.28
C ARG A 941 -29.35 -41.12 16.10
N THR A 942 -28.29 -40.91 16.89
CA THR A 942 -28.10 -39.68 17.67
C THR A 942 -27.54 -38.51 16.87
N GLY A 943 -27.31 -38.66 15.55
CA GLY A 943 -26.92 -37.57 14.67
C GLY A 943 -25.42 -37.35 14.50
N TYR A 944 -24.56 -38.32 14.85
CA TYR A 944 -23.13 -38.22 14.54
C TYR A 944 -22.86 -38.74 13.13
N ALA A 945 -22.21 -37.93 12.29
CA ALA A 945 -21.82 -38.28 10.93
C ALA A 945 -20.30 -38.24 10.76
N LYS A 946 -19.79 -39.14 9.91
CA LYS A 946 -18.40 -39.15 9.45
C LYS A 946 -18.30 -39.75 8.05
N ARG A 947 -17.18 -39.45 7.38
CA ARG A 947 -16.71 -40.20 6.20
C ARG A 947 -15.41 -40.96 6.54
N THR A 948 -15.22 -42.11 5.91
CA THR A 948 -14.03 -42.95 6.05
C THR A 948 -13.65 -43.47 4.67
N ARG A 949 -12.36 -43.48 4.32
CA ARG A 949 -11.90 -44.01 3.03
C ARG A 949 -12.27 -45.50 2.87
N THR A 950 -12.62 -45.91 1.65
CA THR A 950 -13.10 -47.27 1.35
C THR A 950 -12.03 -48.35 1.50
N ASP A 951 -10.76 -48.00 1.27
CA ASP A 951 -9.58 -48.86 1.44
C ASP A 951 -9.43 -49.41 2.87
N LEU A 952 -9.88 -48.63 3.85
CA LEU A 952 -9.96 -49.06 5.24
C LEU A 952 -10.93 -50.26 5.36
N TYR A 953 -12.08 -50.33 4.66
CA TYR A 953 -13.03 -51.43 4.84
C TYR A 953 -12.72 -52.75 4.09
N ARG A 954 -11.61 -52.88 3.34
CA ARG A 954 -11.25 -54.12 2.62
C ARG A 954 -10.80 -55.27 3.56
N ALA A 955 -11.36 -56.47 3.38
CA ALA A 955 -11.21 -57.64 4.26
C ALA A 955 -10.01 -58.57 3.97
N GLN A 956 -9.49 -59.22 5.03
CA GLN A 956 -8.55 -60.35 5.01
C GLN A 956 -9.17 -61.63 4.40
N LYS A 957 -8.33 -62.48 3.77
CA LYS A 957 -8.69 -63.80 3.23
C LYS A 957 -9.11 -64.82 4.32
N ARG A 958 -9.86 -65.85 3.87
CA ARG A 958 -10.46 -67.00 4.59
C ARG A 958 -9.87 -67.33 5.97
N GLY A 959 -10.73 -67.36 6.99
CA GLY A 959 -10.46 -67.97 8.31
C GLY A 959 -10.34 -67.02 9.51
N GLY A 960 -10.61 -65.72 9.37
CA GLY A 960 -10.54 -64.73 10.46
C GLY A 960 -11.91 -64.36 11.06
N LYS A 961 -11.98 -64.18 12.39
CA LYS A 961 -13.13 -63.58 13.09
C LYS A 961 -13.37 -62.15 12.59
N GLY A 962 -14.63 -61.78 12.36
CA GLY A 962 -15.07 -60.55 11.70
C GLY A 962 -14.51 -59.23 12.26
N VAL A 963 -14.44 -58.22 11.39
CA VAL A 963 -13.92 -56.87 11.69
C VAL A 963 -14.99 -56.06 12.43
N GLN A 964 -14.68 -55.52 13.62
CA GLN A 964 -15.58 -54.64 14.37
C GLN A 964 -15.69 -53.26 13.69
N GLY A 965 -16.94 -52.81 13.42
CA GLY A 965 -17.30 -51.44 13.03
C GLY A 965 -17.25 -50.45 14.22
N ALA A 966 -17.43 -49.16 13.93
CA ALA A 966 -17.19 -47.99 14.80
C ALA A 966 -17.51 -48.15 16.31
N ALA A 967 -16.72 -47.50 17.17
CA ALA A 967 -16.94 -47.49 18.62
C ALA A 967 -18.14 -46.60 18.99
N LEU A 968 -19.31 -47.22 19.10
CA LEU A 968 -20.56 -46.58 19.51
C LEU A 968 -20.55 -46.28 21.02
N LYS A 969 -21.31 -45.27 21.47
CA LYS A 969 -21.64 -45.10 22.89
C LYS A 969 -22.45 -46.32 23.35
N GLN A 970 -22.43 -46.69 24.64
CA GLN A 970 -23.45 -47.61 25.16
C GLN A 970 -24.82 -47.05 24.73
N ASP A 971 -25.57 -47.85 23.99
CA ASP A 971 -26.90 -47.58 23.40
C ASP A 971 -26.99 -46.67 22.15
N ASP A 972 -25.89 -46.40 21.42
CA ASP A 972 -25.96 -45.72 20.10
C ASP A 972 -25.82 -46.72 18.94
N ILE A 973 -26.59 -46.55 17.87
CA ILE A 973 -26.66 -47.48 16.74
C ILE A 973 -26.48 -46.70 15.43
N VAL A 974 -25.76 -47.29 14.48
CA VAL A 974 -25.64 -46.75 13.12
C VAL A 974 -27.01 -46.79 12.44
N SER A 975 -27.50 -45.62 12.02
CA SER A 975 -28.81 -45.45 11.38
C SER A 975 -28.69 -45.42 9.86
N HIS A 976 -27.61 -44.86 9.32
CA HIS A 976 -27.32 -44.86 7.89
C HIS A 976 -25.85 -45.22 7.66
N PHE A 977 -25.60 -46.13 6.73
CA PHE A 977 -24.29 -46.57 6.31
C PHE A 977 -24.33 -46.83 4.80
N PHE A 978 -23.58 -46.07 4.02
CA PHE A 978 -23.58 -46.17 2.56
C PHE A 978 -22.23 -45.71 1.99
N VAL A 979 -21.95 -46.13 0.75
CA VAL A 979 -20.79 -45.68 -0.01
C VAL A 979 -21.26 -44.64 -1.03
N CYS A 980 -20.54 -43.52 -1.10
CA CYS A 980 -20.83 -42.44 -2.05
C CYS A 980 -19.53 -41.82 -2.54
N SER A 981 -19.60 -41.12 -3.68
CA SER A 981 -18.51 -40.24 -4.10
C SER A 981 -18.34 -39.09 -3.09
N THR A 982 -17.12 -38.58 -2.93
CA THR A 982 -16.85 -37.32 -2.21
C THR A 982 -17.72 -36.16 -2.69
N HIS A 983 -18.14 -36.19 -3.95
CA HIS A 983 -18.92 -35.15 -4.63
C HIS A 983 -20.43 -35.40 -4.59
N ASP A 984 -20.90 -36.54 -4.06
CA ASP A 984 -22.34 -36.77 -3.91
C ASP A 984 -22.95 -35.85 -2.84
N TRP A 985 -24.24 -35.51 -3.03
CA TRP A 985 -25.03 -34.76 -2.06
C TRP A 985 -25.69 -35.69 -1.04
N ILE A 986 -25.66 -35.26 0.22
CA ILE A 986 -26.38 -35.87 1.34
C ILE A 986 -27.41 -34.87 1.84
N LEU A 987 -28.68 -35.21 1.64
CA LEU A 987 -29.83 -34.42 2.10
C LEU A 987 -30.30 -34.90 3.47
N PHE A 988 -30.42 -33.97 4.41
CA PHE A 988 -30.89 -34.21 5.77
C PHE A 988 -32.27 -33.58 5.94
N PHE A 989 -33.29 -34.42 6.05
CA PHE A 989 -34.67 -34.01 6.31
C PHE A 989 -34.94 -34.03 7.81
N THR A 990 -35.50 -32.94 8.35
CA THR A 990 -35.74 -32.82 9.80
C THR A 990 -37.21 -32.94 10.16
N ASN A 991 -37.51 -33.27 11.42
CA ASN A 991 -38.87 -33.34 11.95
C ASN A 991 -39.65 -32.02 11.78
N LYS A 992 -38.96 -30.88 11.72
CA LYS A 992 -39.52 -29.54 11.46
C LYS A 992 -39.77 -29.23 9.99
N GLY A 993 -39.58 -30.21 9.09
CA GLY A 993 -39.87 -30.06 7.66
C GLY A 993 -38.82 -29.24 6.92
N ARG A 994 -37.59 -29.11 7.45
CA ARG A 994 -36.47 -28.46 6.78
C ARG A 994 -35.58 -29.49 6.08
N VAL A 995 -34.87 -29.04 5.05
CA VAL A 995 -33.92 -29.83 4.27
C VAL A 995 -32.57 -29.13 4.32
N TYR A 996 -31.59 -29.80 4.90
CA TYR A 996 -30.19 -29.39 4.85
C TYR A 996 -29.46 -30.25 3.83
N ARG A 997 -28.35 -29.75 3.31
CA ARG A 997 -27.51 -30.47 2.36
C ARG A 997 -26.05 -30.36 2.78
N ALA A 998 -25.29 -31.41 2.55
CA ALA A 998 -23.84 -31.39 2.59
C ALA A 998 -23.30 -32.25 1.45
N LYS A 999 -22.18 -31.86 0.85
CA LYS A 999 -21.38 -32.78 0.02
C LYS A 999 -20.71 -33.80 0.93
N ALA A 1000 -20.47 -35.00 0.42
CA ALA A 1000 -19.83 -36.03 1.22
C ALA A 1000 -18.46 -35.58 1.77
N TYR A 1001 -17.64 -34.83 1.00
CA TYR A 1001 -16.35 -34.30 1.47
C TYR A 1001 -16.45 -33.32 2.64
N GLU A 1002 -17.60 -32.68 2.85
CA GLU A 1002 -17.84 -31.74 3.96
C GLU A 1002 -18.06 -32.46 5.30
N LEU A 1003 -18.35 -33.77 5.27
CA LEU A 1003 -18.36 -34.59 6.47
C LEU A 1003 -16.92 -34.83 6.97
N PRO A 1004 -16.71 -34.86 8.30
CA PRO A 1004 -15.37 -35.04 8.85
C PRO A 1004 -14.81 -36.41 8.47
N GLU A 1005 -13.60 -36.41 7.91
CA GLU A 1005 -12.85 -37.63 7.67
C GLU A 1005 -12.31 -38.17 8.98
N ALA A 1006 -12.69 -39.40 9.33
CA ALA A 1006 -12.28 -40.00 10.58
C ALA A 1006 -12.02 -41.49 10.44
N ASN A 1007 -11.13 -42.00 11.28
CA ASN A 1007 -10.80 -43.42 11.30
C ASN A 1007 -12.03 -44.29 11.71
N ARG A 1008 -11.98 -45.58 11.42
CA ARG A 1008 -13.10 -46.53 11.62
C ARG A 1008 -13.66 -46.51 13.04
N THR A 1009 -12.81 -46.36 14.06
CA THR A 1009 -13.20 -46.35 15.48
C THR A 1009 -13.67 -44.99 16.00
N ALA A 1010 -13.42 -43.88 15.30
CA ALA A 1010 -13.79 -42.54 15.73
C ALA A 1010 -15.30 -42.28 15.56
N ARG A 1011 -15.87 -41.40 16.39
CA ARG A 1011 -17.33 -41.16 16.42
C ARG A 1011 -17.83 -40.22 15.32
N GLY A 1012 -16.97 -39.38 14.75
CA GLY A 1012 -17.40 -38.30 13.86
C GLY A 1012 -17.90 -37.06 14.61
N GLN A 1013 -18.59 -36.18 13.90
CA GLN A 1013 -19.14 -34.93 14.44
C GLN A 1013 -20.67 -34.96 14.40
N HIS A 1014 -21.31 -34.31 15.37
CA HIS A 1014 -22.75 -34.18 15.38
C HIS A 1014 -23.23 -33.23 14.27
N VAL A 1015 -24.12 -33.71 13.39
CA VAL A 1015 -24.62 -32.98 12.21
C VAL A 1015 -25.30 -31.66 12.54
N ALA A 1016 -25.92 -31.51 13.71
CA ALA A 1016 -26.51 -30.24 14.12
C ALA A 1016 -25.47 -29.11 14.25
N ASN A 1017 -24.21 -29.43 14.58
CA ASN A 1017 -23.13 -28.44 14.65
C ASN A 1017 -22.61 -28.07 13.25
N LEU A 1018 -22.71 -28.99 12.29
CA LEU A 1018 -22.29 -28.75 10.90
C LEU A 1018 -23.37 -27.98 10.12
N LEU A 1019 -24.64 -28.28 10.36
CA LEU A 1019 -25.79 -27.82 9.57
C LEU A 1019 -26.66 -26.78 10.30
N ALA A 1020 -26.27 -26.34 11.49
CA ALA A 1020 -26.94 -25.29 12.28
C ALA A 1020 -28.46 -25.52 12.51
N PHE A 1021 -28.81 -26.68 13.09
CA PHE A 1021 -30.21 -27.01 13.41
C PHE A 1021 -30.81 -26.05 14.46
N GLN A 1022 -32.13 -25.87 14.39
CA GLN A 1022 -32.90 -25.14 15.41
C GLN A 1022 -33.04 -25.96 16.72
N PRO A 1023 -33.38 -25.34 17.85
CA PRO A 1023 -33.75 -26.08 19.06
C PRO A 1023 -34.91 -27.06 18.79
N ASP A 1024 -34.82 -28.26 19.36
CA ASP A 1024 -35.77 -29.38 19.18
C ASP A 1024 -35.91 -29.94 17.74
N GLU A 1025 -35.00 -29.56 16.84
CA GLU A 1025 -34.91 -30.09 15.49
C GLU A 1025 -33.99 -31.32 15.43
N HIS A 1026 -34.50 -32.43 14.90
CA HIS A 1026 -33.75 -33.67 14.73
C HIS A 1026 -33.97 -34.28 13.34
N ILE A 1027 -33.05 -35.15 12.90
CA ILE A 1027 -33.14 -35.82 11.60
C ILE A 1027 -34.34 -36.78 11.61
N ALA A 1028 -35.26 -36.56 10.68
CA ALA A 1028 -36.33 -37.49 10.34
C ALA A 1028 -35.85 -38.53 9.30
N GLN A 1029 -35.07 -38.10 8.30
CA GLN A 1029 -34.54 -38.99 7.27
C GLN A 1029 -33.28 -38.43 6.59
N VAL A 1030 -32.39 -39.31 6.10
CA VAL A 1030 -31.25 -38.95 5.25
C VAL A 1030 -31.42 -39.56 3.86
N MET A 1031 -31.02 -38.84 2.82
CA MET A 1031 -31.06 -39.28 1.44
C MET A 1031 -29.77 -38.88 0.71
N GLN A 1032 -29.14 -39.84 0.04
CA GLN A 1032 -28.03 -39.59 -0.87
C GLN A 1032 -28.56 -39.37 -2.29
N ILE A 1033 -28.05 -38.36 -2.99
CA ILE A 1033 -28.27 -38.14 -4.43
C ILE A 1033 -26.96 -37.73 -5.09
N LYS A 1034 -26.73 -38.17 -6.33
CA LYS A 1034 -25.58 -37.72 -7.12
C LYS A 1034 -25.71 -36.24 -7.50
N ASP A 1035 -26.89 -35.90 -8.02
CA ASP A 1035 -27.28 -34.54 -8.39
C ASP A 1035 -28.80 -34.38 -8.23
N TYR A 1036 -29.32 -33.16 -8.44
CA TYR A 1036 -30.75 -32.86 -8.28
C TYR A 1036 -31.60 -33.28 -9.50
N THR A 1037 -31.02 -33.98 -10.48
CA THR A 1037 -31.71 -34.48 -11.69
C THR A 1037 -32.01 -35.98 -11.63
N VAL A 1038 -31.52 -36.69 -10.60
CA VAL A 1038 -31.72 -38.15 -10.41
C VAL A 1038 -33.18 -38.60 -10.36
N SER A 1039 -34.11 -37.69 -10.04
CA SER A 1039 -35.55 -37.93 -10.02
C SER A 1039 -36.28 -36.61 -10.29
N PRO A 1040 -37.40 -36.61 -11.03
CA PRO A 1040 -38.14 -35.38 -11.29
C PRO A 1040 -38.72 -34.77 -10.01
N TYR A 1041 -39.17 -35.61 -9.06
CA TYR A 1041 -39.87 -35.15 -7.87
C TYR A 1041 -39.32 -35.72 -6.56
N LEU A 1042 -39.48 -34.91 -5.51
CA LEU A 1042 -39.37 -35.27 -4.10
C LEU A 1042 -40.75 -35.16 -3.45
N VAL A 1043 -41.18 -36.23 -2.79
CA VAL A 1043 -42.41 -36.25 -2.00
C VAL A 1043 -42.09 -36.31 -0.53
N LEU A 1044 -42.71 -35.42 0.24
CA LEU A 1044 -42.64 -35.35 1.69
C LEU A 1044 -43.99 -35.71 2.31
N ALA A 1045 -43.99 -36.44 3.42
CA ALA A 1045 -45.20 -36.82 4.14
C ALA A 1045 -45.12 -36.48 5.63
N THR A 1046 -46.22 -35.95 6.17
CA THR A 1046 -46.32 -35.51 7.56
C THR A 1046 -47.10 -36.51 8.42
N LYS A 1047 -46.89 -36.41 9.74
CA LYS A 1047 -47.52 -37.23 10.77
C LYS A 1047 -49.05 -37.18 10.72
N LYS A 1048 -49.64 -36.02 10.38
CA LYS A 1048 -51.11 -35.85 10.21
C LYS A 1048 -51.64 -36.27 8.83
N GLY A 1049 -50.80 -36.85 7.96
CA GLY A 1049 -51.22 -37.50 6.71
C GLY A 1049 -51.27 -36.57 5.51
N LEU A 1050 -50.62 -35.41 5.59
CA LEU A 1050 -50.40 -34.55 4.42
C LEU A 1050 -49.22 -35.09 3.62
N VAL A 1051 -49.34 -35.04 2.29
CA VAL A 1051 -48.28 -35.37 1.34
C VAL A 1051 -48.04 -34.19 0.43
N LYS A 1052 -46.78 -33.94 0.10
CA LYS A 1052 -46.39 -32.82 -0.77
C LYS A 1052 -45.35 -33.26 -1.77
N LYS A 1053 -45.70 -33.14 -3.05
CA LYS A 1053 -44.77 -33.33 -4.17
C LYS A 1053 -44.18 -31.99 -4.58
N SER A 1054 -42.87 -31.93 -4.76
CA SER A 1054 -42.14 -30.76 -5.27
C SER A 1054 -41.09 -31.23 -6.27
N LYS A 1055 -40.66 -30.35 -7.19
CA LYS A 1055 -39.54 -30.66 -8.08
C LYS A 1055 -38.27 -30.83 -7.25
N LEU A 1056 -37.46 -31.85 -7.54
CA LEU A 1056 -36.21 -32.08 -6.80
C LEU A 1056 -35.24 -30.90 -7.00
N THR A 1057 -35.18 -30.35 -8.21
CA THR A 1057 -34.34 -29.19 -8.56
C THR A 1057 -34.65 -27.92 -7.74
N ASP A 1058 -35.86 -27.79 -7.18
CA ASP A 1058 -36.18 -26.63 -6.31
C ASP A 1058 -35.36 -26.63 -5.01
N PHE A 1059 -34.75 -27.78 -4.66
CA PHE A 1059 -33.90 -27.96 -3.50
C PHE A 1059 -32.41 -27.73 -3.79
N ASP A 1060 -32.04 -27.43 -5.03
CA ASP A 1060 -30.68 -27.01 -5.38
C ASP A 1060 -30.50 -25.52 -5.09
N SER A 1061 -29.81 -25.19 -3.99
CA SER A 1061 -29.69 -23.81 -3.51
C SER A 1061 -28.46 -23.62 -2.63
N ASN A 1062 -27.66 -22.60 -2.90
CA ASN A 1062 -26.42 -22.25 -2.18
C ASN A 1062 -26.63 -21.69 -0.74
N ARG A 1063 -27.79 -21.92 -0.13
CA ARG A 1063 -28.11 -21.44 1.23
C ARG A 1063 -27.68 -22.48 2.26
N SER A 1064 -26.81 -22.08 3.18
CA SER A 1064 -26.31 -22.91 4.28
C SER A 1064 -27.33 -23.12 5.41
N GLY A 1065 -28.25 -22.18 5.62
CA GLY A 1065 -29.20 -22.19 6.75
C GLY A 1065 -30.36 -23.19 6.64
N GLY A 1066 -30.32 -24.20 5.75
CA GLY A 1066 -31.42 -25.13 5.52
C GLY A 1066 -32.61 -24.53 4.77
N LEU A 1067 -33.26 -25.34 3.96
CA LEU A 1067 -34.40 -24.97 3.11
C LEU A 1067 -35.71 -25.42 3.74
N ILE A 1068 -36.77 -24.62 3.60
CA ILE A 1068 -38.10 -25.08 3.99
C ILE A 1068 -38.54 -26.16 2.99
N GLY A 1069 -38.67 -27.38 3.48
CA GLY A 1069 -39.12 -28.53 2.70
C GLY A 1069 -40.63 -28.68 2.68
N VAL A 1070 -41.33 -28.36 3.76
CA VAL A 1070 -42.81 -28.34 3.85
C VAL A 1070 -43.22 -27.41 5.00
N ASN A 1071 -44.34 -26.68 4.84
CA ASN A 1071 -44.91 -25.91 5.95
C ASN A 1071 -45.77 -26.83 6.84
N LEU A 1072 -45.26 -27.18 8.01
CA LEU A 1072 -45.99 -27.99 8.98
C LEU A 1072 -47.07 -27.18 9.70
N LYS A 1073 -48.19 -27.83 10.02
CA LYS A 1073 -49.23 -27.28 10.89
C LYS A 1073 -48.86 -27.50 12.36
N ASP A 1074 -49.45 -26.74 13.27
CA ASP A 1074 -49.19 -26.89 14.71
C ASP A 1074 -49.36 -28.35 15.17
N GLY A 1075 -48.34 -28.88 15.83
CA GLY A 1075 -48.27 -30.26 16.30
C GLY A 1075 -48.17 -31.33 15.20
N ASP A 1076 -47.78 -30.97 13.98
CA ASP A 1076 -47.43 -31.90 12.89
C ASP A 1076 -45.91 -32.00 12.73
N GLU A 1077 -45.43 -33.13 12.22
CA GLU A 1077 -43.99 -33.40 12.02
C GLU A 1077 -43.77 -34.11 10.68
N LEU A 1078 -42.59 -33.92 10.09
CA LEU A 1078 -42.20 -34.68 8.91
C LEU A 1078 -41.86 -36.13 9.30
N VAL A 1079 -42.44 -37.11 8.60
CA VAL A 1079 -42.26 -38.54 8.86
C VAL A 1079 -41.48 -39.25 7.75
N GLY A 1080 -41.61 -38.82 6.50
CA GLY A 1080 -40.92 -39.47 5.39
C GLY A 1080 -40.68 -38.59 4.18
N ALA A 1081 -39.63 -38.91 3.44
CA ALA A 1081 -39.17 -38.28 2.22
C ALA A 1081 -38.80 -39.35 1.18
N VAL A 1082 -39.36 -39.29 -0.02
CA VAL A 1082 -39.05 -40.24 -1.10
C VAL A 1082 -38.90 -39.54 -2.43
N LEU A 1083 -37.98 -40.04 -3.26
CA LEU A 1083 -37.90 -39.65 -4.67
C LEU A 1083 -38.92 -40.45 -5.46
N CYS A 1084 -39.69 -39.77 -6.33
CA CYS A 1084 -40.67 -40.44 -7.17
C CYS A 1084 -40.75 -39.85 -8.58
N SER A 1085 -41.18 -40.67 -9.52
CA SER A 1085 -41.61 -40.28 -10.86
C SER A 1085 -43.14 -40.18 -10.94
N PRO A 1086 -43.72 -39.50 -11.95
CA PRO A 1086 -45.19 -39.41 -12.09
C PRO A 1086 -45.90 -40.76 -12.24
N GLU A 1087 -45.21 -41.77 -12.78
CA GLU A 1087 -45.67 -43.14 -12.98
C GLU A 1087 -45.61 -44.02 -11.72
N ASP A 1088 -44.94 -43.58 -10.66
CA ASP A 1088 -44.84 -44.34 -9.42
C ASP A 1088 -46.14 -44.30 -8.59
N ASP A 1089 -46.39 -45.35 -7.80
CA ASP A 1089 -47.41 -45.31 -6.76
C ASP A 1089 -46.78 -45.05 -5.38
N LEU A 1090 -47.47 -44.27 -4.54
CA LEU A 1090 -47.10 -44.05 -3.16
C LEU A 1090 -47.93 -44.91 -2.23
N LEU A 1091 -47.28 -45.55 -1.26
CA LEU A 1091 -47.92 -46.30 -0.19
C LEU A 1091 -47.68 -45.59 1.14
N LEU A 1092 -48.76 -45.22 1.83
CA LEU A 1092 -48.73 -44.66 3.18
C LEU A 1092 -49.30 -45.69 4.16
N VAL A 1093 -48.69 -45.81 5.33
CA VAL A 1093 -49.09 -46.75 6.38
C VAL A 1093 -49.27 -46.00 7.69
N SER A 1094 -50.39 -46.23 8.38
CA SER A 1094 -50.71 -45.63 9.68
C SER A 1094 -50.27 -46.49 10.85
N ALA A 1095 -50.09 -45.88 12.01
CA ALA A 1095 -49.75 -46.59 13.24
C ALA A 1095 -50.85 -47.56 13.68
N GLU A 1096 -52.14 -47.24 13.48
CA GLU A 1096 -53.26 -48.13 13.79
C GLU A 1096 -53.54 -49.19 12.71
N GLY A 1097 -52.64 -49.36 11.74
CA GLY A 1097 -52.69 -50.48 10.81
C GLY A 1097 -53.57 -50.27 9.58
N GLN A 1098 -53.81 -49.02 9.19
CA GLN A 1098 -54.39 -48.70 7.88
C GLN A 1098 -53.28 -48.44 6.85
N SER A 1099 -53.61 -48.60 5.57
CA SER A 1099 -52.69 -48.29 4.48
C SER A 1099 -53.42 -47.77 3.25
N ILE A 1100 -52.86 -46.79 2.56
CA ILE A 1100 -53.43 -46.27 1.31
C ILE A 1100 -52.35 -46.25 0.24
N ARG A 1101 -52.65 -46.83 -0.92
CA ARG A 1101 -51.83 -46.80 -2.13
C ARG A 1101 -52.52 -45.90 -3.15
N PHE A 1102 -51.84 -44.91 -3.70
CA PHE A 1102 -52.39 -44.08 -4.78
C PHE A 1102 -51.29 -43.64 -5.75
N ASN A 1103 -51.67 -43.28 -6.96
CA ASN A 1103 -50.75 -42.91 -8.02
C ASN A 1103 -50.14 -41.50 -7.82
N ALA A 1104 -48.85 -41.33 -8.09
CA ALA A 1104 -48.12 -40.09 -7.92
C ALA A 1104 -48.19 -39.15 -9.13
N SER A 1105 -49.06 -39.40 -10.12
CA SER A 1105 -49.20 -38.54 -11.31
C SER A 1105 -49.49 -37.08 -10.98
N ASP A 1106 -49.17 -36.19 -11.90
CA ASP A 1106 -49.39 -34.75 -11.74
C ASP A 1106 -50.88 -34.38 -11.62
N GLU A 1107 -51.78 -35.24 -12.12
CA GLU A 1107 -53.24 -35.09 -11.95
C GLU A 1107 -53.69 -35.39 -10.52
N VAL A 1108 -53.19 -36.48 -9.92
CA VAL A 1108 -53.60 -36.94 -8.59
C VAL A 1108 -52.89 -36.16 -7.48
N LEU A 1109 -51.58 -35.93 -7.65
CA LEU A 1109 -50.71 -35.24 -6.71
C LEU A 1109 -49.88 -34.18 -7.46
N ARG A 1110 -50.46 -33.01 -7.71
CA ARG A 1110 -49.77 -31.91 -8.41
C ARG A 1110 -48.47 -31.49 -7.72
N PRO A 1111 -47.38 -31.19 -8.46
CA PRO A 1111 -46.19 -30.59 -7.88
C PRO A 1111 -46.49 -29.18 -7.37
N MET A 1112 -46.00 -28.87 -6.16
CA MET A 1112 -46.21 -27.61 -5.47
C MET A 1112 -44.87 -27.00 -5.08
N GLY A 1113 -44.84 -25.68 -4.87
CA GLY A 1113 -43.67 -24.98 -4.34
C GLY A 1113 -43.27 -25.46 -2.95
N ARG A 1114 -42.00 -25.24 -2.60
CA ARG A 1114 -41.38 -25.73 -1.36
C ARG A 1114 -42.11 -25.32 -0.08
N ALA A 1115 -42.37 -24.02 0.10
CA ALA A 1115 -43.02 -23.46 1.29
C ALA A 1115 -44.57 -23.58 1.25
N THR A 1116 -45.08 -24.78 1.00
CA THR A 1116 -46.51 -25.10 1.06
C THR A 1116 -46.75 -26.31 1.97
N SER A 1117 -47.98 -26.49 2.46
CA SER A 1117 -48.31 -27.56 3.43
C SER A 1117 -48.66 -28.91 2.80
N GLY A 1118 -48.72 -29.00 1.46
CA GLY A 1118 -49.17 -30.21 0.76
C GLY A 1118 -50.69 -30.44 0.78
N VAL A 1119 -51.10 -31.61 0.32
CA VAL A 1119 -52.49 -32.06 0.22
C VAL A 1119 -52.72 -33.30 1.07
N LEU A 1120 -53.97 -33.61 1.42
CA LEU A 1120 -54.28 -34.81 2.19
C LEU A 1120 -53.98 -36.07 1.37
N GLY A 1121 -53.04 -36.89 1.87
CA GLY A 1121 -52.67 -38.19 1.30
C GLY A 1121 -53.43 -39.33 1.97
N MET A 1122 -53.61 -39.28 3.29
CA MET A 1122 -54.36 -40.27 4.06
C MET A 1122 -55.18 -39.60 5.16
N ARG A 1123 -56.38 -40.11 5.45
CA ARG A 1123 -57.24 -39.60 6.53
C ARG A 1123 -57.22 -40.56 7.72
N PHE A 1124 -56.89 -40.04 8.89
CA PHE A 1124 -56.83 -40.80 10.14
C PHE A 1124 -58.12 -40.71 10.97
N ASN A 1125 -58.35 -41.71 11.82
CA ASN A 1125 -59.31 -41.62 12.91
C ASN A 1125 -58.64 -40.91 14.12
N ALA A 1126 -59.43 -40.52 15.12
CA ALA A 1126 -58.88 -39.88 16.33
C ALA A 1126 -57.86 -40.81 17.02
N GLY A 1127 -56.64 -40.32 17.20
CA GLY A 1127 -55.53 -41.06 17.84
C GLY A 1127 -54.60 -41.82 16.87
N ASP A 1128 -54.89 -41.87 15.57
CA ASP A 1128 -54.03 -42.50 14.55
C ASP A 1128 -53.15 -41.45 13.84
N GLU A 1129 -52.00 -41.90 13.35
CA GLU A 1129 -50.96 -41.05 12.75
C GLU A 1129 -50.22 -41.80 11.64
N LEU A 1130 -49.59 -41.04 10.72
CA LEU A 1130 -48.77 -41.63 9.69
C LEU A 1130 -47.50 -42.23 10.31
N LEU A 1131 -47.23 -43.50 10.00
CA LEU A 1131 -46.05 -44.22 10.46
C LEU A 1131 -44.94 -44.23 9.41
N ALA A 1132 -45.28 -44.48 8.14
CA ALA A 1132 -44.30 -44.55 7.06
C ALA A 1132 -44.89 -44.22 5.69
N MET A 1133 -44.02 -43.80 4.78
CA MET A 1133 -44.31 -43.65 3.36
C MET A 1133 -43.23 -44.38 2.55
N GLY A 1134 -43.63 -45.03 1.46
CA GLY A 1134 -42.70 -45.63 0.51
C GLY A 1134 -43.22 -45.57 -0.93
N VAL A 1135 -42.29 -45.68 -1.88
CA VAL A 1135 -42.61 -45.84 -3.30
C VAL A 1135 -42.80 -47.32 -3.61
N VAL A 1136 -43.90 -47.64 -4.25
CA VAL A 1136 -44.22 -49.01 -4.66
C VAL A 1136 -43.29 -49.43 -5.79
N ARG A 1137 -42.64 -50.58 -5.62
CA ARG A 1137 -41.82 -51.24 -6.64
C ARG A 1137 -42.29 -52.69 -6.77
N GLU A 1138 -42.35 -53.21 -7.98
CA GLU A 1138 -42.74 -54.61 -8.24
C GLU A 1138 -41.82 -55.60 -7.50
N ASN A 1139 -42.32 -56.80 -7.21
CA ASN A 1139 -41.59 -57.87 -6.51
C ASN A 1139 -41.12 -57.56 -5.07
N ARG A 1140 -41.59 -56.48 -4.45
CA ARG A 1140 -41.27 -56.12 -3.05
C ARG A 1140 -42.38 -56.50 -2.06
N TYR A 1141 -42.02 -56.50 -0.77
CA TYR A 1141 -42.92 -56.80 0.33
C TYR A 1141 -43.07 -55.59 1.25
N VAL A 1142 -44.28 -55.39 1.77
CA VAL A 1142 -44.56 -54.46 2.87
C VAL A 1142 -44.44 -55.23 4.17
N LEU A 1143 -43.42 -54.88 4.94
CA LEU A 1143 -43.12 -55.43 6.25
C LEU A 1143 -43.67 -54.51 7.32
N VAL A 1144 -44.53 -55.05 8.19
CA VAL A 1144 -45.12 -54.31 9.31
C VAL A 1144 -44.88 -55.04 10.61
N ALA A 1145 -44.65 -54.29 11.69
CA ALA A 1145 -44.45 -54.83 13.02
C ALA A 1145 -45.18 -54.02 14.09
N THR A 1146 -45.75 -54.74 15.07
CA THR A 1146 -46.49 -54.17 16.20
C THR A 1146 -45.60 -53.97 17.43
N GLN A 1147 -46.04 -53.09 18.32
CA GLN A 1147 -45.40 -52.81 19.60
C GLN A 1147 -45.21 -54.07 20.47
N GLY A 1148 -46.13 -55.03 20.37
CA GLY A 1148 -46.05 -56.33 21.05
C GLY A 1148 -45.11 -57.35 20.39
N GLY A 1149 -44.29 -56.94 19.42
CA GLY A 1149 -43.27 -57.82 18.82
C GLY A 1149 -43.81 -58.81 17.78
N TYR A 1150 -44.95 -58.53 17.16
CA TYR A 1150 -45.51 -59.34 16.07
C TYR A 1150 -45.23 -58.68 14.74
N ALA A 1151 -44.83 -59.45 13.73
CA ALA A 1151 -44.54 -58.94 12.40
C ALA A 1151 -45.10 -59.84 11.30
N LYS A 1152 -45.26 -59.25 10.11
CA LYS A 1152 -45.57 -59.99 8.88
C LYS A 1152 -45.02 -59.25 7.66
N ARG A 1153 -44.80 -60.00 6.59
CA ARG A 1153 -44.53 -59.46 5.26
C ARG A 1153 -45.69 -59.77 4.33
N THR A 1154 -46.11 -58.78 3.57
CA THR A 1154 -47.23 -58.88 2.63
C THR A 1154 -46.75 -58.46 1.24
N PRO A 1155 -46.98 -59.26 0.18
CA PRO A 1155 -46.67 -58.83 -1.18
C PRO A 1155 -47.28 -57.46 -1.48
N ILE A 1156 -46.53 -56.57 -2.13
CA ILE A 1156 -47.01 -55.22 -2.39
C ILE A 1156 -48.22 -55.19 -3.33
N ASP A 1157 -48.36 -56.20 -4.19
CA ASP A 1157 -49.49 -56.38 -5.11
C ASP A 1157 -50.82 -56.64 -4.40
N GLU A 1158 -50.78 -57.09 -3.13
CA GLU A 1158 -52.01 -57.22 -2.35
C GLU A 1158 -52.63 -55.86 -2.01
N TYR A 1159 -51.87 -54.75 -2.03
CA TYR A 1159 -52.33 -53.41 -1.71
C TYR A 1159 -52.96 -52.74 -2.94
N PRO A 1160 -54.31 -52.61 -3.00
CA PRO A 1160 -54.99 -52.05 -4.15
C PRO A 1160 -54.81 -50.54 -4.22
N VAL A 1161 -54.66 -50.01 -5.43
CA VAL A 1161 -54.65 -48.58 -5.72
C VAL A 1161 -56.03 -47.99 -5.40
N GLN A 1162 -56.04 -46.88 -4.66
CA GLN A 1162 -57.20 -46.10 -4.23
C GLN A 1162 -56.98 -44.62 -4.56
N GLY A 1163 -58.02 -43.79 -4.40
CA GLY A 1163 -57.86 -42.33 -4.45
C GLY A 1163 -57.21 -41.79 -3.18
N ARG A 1164 -56.33 -40.78 -3.30
CA ARG A 1164 -55.69 -40.13 -2.13
C ARG A 1164 -56.71 -39.52 -1.18
N GLY A 1165 -56.34 -39.37 0.09
CA GLY A 1165 -57.15 -38.73 1.12
C GLY A 1165 -58.28 -39.60 1.69
N GLY A 1166 -58.35 -40.87 1.28
CA GLY A 1166 -59.19 -41.90 1.91
C GLY A 1166 -58.60 -42.41 3.23
N LYS A 1167 -59.37 -43.26 3.93
CA LYS A 1167 -58.88 -43.95 5.15
C LYS A 1167 -57.95 -45.12 4.82
N GLY A 1168 -57.94 -45.58 3.58
CA GLY A 1168 -57.18 -46.74 3.16
C GLY A 1168 -57.85 -48.07 3.53
N VAL A 1169 -57.06 -49.13 3.44
CA VAL A 1169 -57.42 -50.52 3.73
C VAL A 1169 -56.52 -51.07 4.83
N LEU A 1170 -57.04 -52.01 5.61
CA LEU A 1170 -56.28 -52.68 6.67
C LEU A 1170 -55.00 -53.31 6.12
N THR A 1171 -53.86 -52.93 6.70
CA THR A 1171 -52.55 -53.56 6.48
C THR A 1171 -52.27 -54.67 7.48
N ILE A 1172 -52.94 -54.66 8.64
CA ILE A 1172 -52.86 -55.67 9.69
C ILE A 1172 -54.22 -55.74 10.40
N GLN A 1173 -54.62 -56.91 10.89
CA GLN A 1173 -55.84 -57.04 11.70
C GLN A 1173 -55.57 -56.56 13.13
N HIS A 1174 -56.28 -55.51 13.58
CA HIS A 1174 -56.12 -54.91 14.91
C HIS A 1174 -56.36 -55.92 16.05
N ASP A 1175 -55.49 -55.92 17.05
CA ASP A 1175 -55.55 -56.75 18.26
C ASP A 1175 -54.95 -55.95 19.43
N GLU A 1176 -55.78 -55.57 20.41
CA GLU A 1176 -55.37 -54.73 21.55
C GLU A 1176 -54.18 -55.31 22.32
N LYS A 1177 -54.04 -56.65 22.38
CA LYS A 1177 -52.92 -57.30 23.08
C LYS A 1177 -51.58 -57.19 22.34
N ARG A 1178 -51.61 -56.92 21.03
CA ARG A 1178 -50.41 -56.81 20.18
C ARG A 1178 -49.97 -55.36 19.99
N GLY A 1179 -50.82 -54.40 20.33
CA GLY A 1179 -50.57 -52.97 20.22
C GLY A 1179 -50.53 -52.45 18.78
N ARG A 1180 -50.31 -51.14 18.65
CA ARG A 1180 -50.19 -50.43 17.37
C ARG A 1180 -48.93 -50.82 16.59
N LEU A 1181 -48.87 -50.47 15.31
CA LEU A 1181 -47.67 -50.59 14.49
C LEU A 1181 -46.60 -49.60 14.94
N VAL A 1182 -45.36 -50.09 15.02
CA VAL A 1182 -44.16 -49.30 15.37
C VAL A 1182 -43.17 -49.22 14.22
N ALA A 1183 -43.34 -50.06 13.19
CA ALA A 1183 -42.57 -49.96 11.95
C ALA A 1183 -43.38 -50.45 10.74
N ALA A 1184 -43.16 -49.78 9.62
CA ALA A 1184 -43.60 -50.20 8.30
C ALA A 1184 -42.50 -49.87 7.28
N LEU A 1185 -42.04 -50.86 6.52
CA LEU A 1185 -40.94 -50.71 5.56
C LEU A 1185 -41.19 -51.53 4.31
N ILE A 1186 -40.80 -51.00 3.16
CA ILE A 1186 -40.80 -51.73 1.87
C ILE A 1186 -39.43 -52.39 1.74
N ALA A 1187 -39.42 -53.72 1.69
CA ALA A 1187 -38.20 -54.51 1.70
C ALA A 1187 -38.24 -55.67 0.70
N GLU A 1188 -37.05 -56.14 0.33
CA GLU A 1188 -36.80 -57.33 -0.46
C GLU A 1188 -36.63 -58.55 0.46
N LEU A 1189 -36.56 -59.76 -0.10
CA LEU A 1189 -36.48 -60.99 0.70
C LEU A 1189 -35.16 -61.13 1.45
N ASP A 1190 -34.09 -60.61 0.87
CA ASP A 1190 -32.73 -60.74 1.39
C ASP A 1190 -32.33 -59.55 2.26
N ASP A 1191 -33.21 -58.56 2.43
CA ASP A 1191 -33.00 -57.44 3.36
C ASP A 1191 -32.89 -57.96 4.80
N GLU A 1192 -31.91 -57.46 5.54
CA GLU A 1192 -31.71 -57.75 6.96
C GLU A 1192 -32.41 -56.69 7.83
N LEU A 1193 -33.15 -57.10 8.85
CA LEU A 1193 -33.94 -56.20 9.70
C LEU A 1193 -33.39 -56.19 11.13
N TYR A 1194 -33.25 -55.01 11.71
CA TYR A 1194 -32.94 -54.81 13.11
C TYR A 1194 -34.19 -54.36 13.88
N ALA A 1195 -34.61 -55.15 14.86
CA ALA A 1195 -35.73 -54.87 15.74
C ALA A 1195 -35.23 -54.46 17.12
N ILE A 1196 -35.65 -53.27 17.60
CA ILE A 1196 -35.14 -52.64 18.82
C ILE A 1196 -36.23 -52.60 19.90
N THR A 1197 -35.95 -53.11 21.10
CA THR A 1197 -36.87 -53.12 22.24
C THR A 1197 -36.73 -51.87 23.13
N SER A 1198 -37.72 -51.62 23.99
CA SER A 1198 -37.74 -50.52 24.96
C SER A 1198 -36.67 -50.61 26.05
N THR A 1199 -36.05 -51.77 26.21
CA THR A 1199 -34.91 -52.02 27.10
C THR A 1199 -33.56 -51.92 26.40
N GLY A 1200 -33.52 -51.53 25.12
CA GLY A 1200 -32.31 -51.41 24.32
C GLY A 1200 -31.82 -52.73 23.69
N GLY A 1201 -32.59 -53.82 23.80
CA GLY A 1201 -32.26 -55.08 23.13
C GLY A 1201 -32.45 -54.98 21.62
N VAL A 1202 -31.48 -55.48 20.84
CA VAL A 1202 -31.52 -55.47 19.37
C VAL A 1202 -31.47 -56.90 18.85
N ILE A 1203 -32.44 -57.26 17.99
CA ILE A 1203 -32.49 -58.55 17.32
C ILE A 1203 -32.35 -58.33 15.81
N ARG A 1204 -31.51 -59.15 15.17
CA ARG A 1204 -31.33 -59.18 13.72
C ARG A 1204 -32.12 -60.35 13.15
N THR A 1205 -32.91 -60.10 12.11
CA THR A 1205 -33.74 -61.11 11.44
C THR A 1205 -33.83 -60.79 9.96
N ALA A 1206 -33.64 -61.79 9.09
CA ALA A 1206 -33.78 -61.58 7.65
C ALA A 1206 -35.27 -61.39 7.28
N ALA A 1207 -35.56 -60.52 6.32
CA ALA A 1207 -36.92 -60.23 5.87
C ALA A 1207 -37.65 -61.50 5.39
N LYS A 1208 -36.96 -62.45 4.76
CA LYS A 1208 -37.51 -63.76 4.37
C LYS A 1208 -38.02 -64.60 5.54
N GLU A 1209 -37.44 -64.46 6.73
CA GLU A 1209 -37.83 -65.21 7.94
C GLU A 1209 -39.12 -64.66 8.55
N VAL A 1210 -39.45 -63.39 8.29
CA VAL A 1210 -40.74 -62.83 8.67
C VAL A 1210 -41.84 -63.51 7.87
N ARG A 1211 -42.90 -63.97 8.53
CA ARG A 1211 -43.95 -64.77 7.86
C ARG A 1211 -44.63 -63.99 6.74
N LYS A 1212 -44.68 -64.60 5.54
CA LYS A 1212 -45.55 -64.15 4.44
C LYS A 1212 -47.00 -64.42 4.80
N ALA A 1213 -47.82 -63.38 4.86
CA ALA A 1213 -49.24 -63.46 5.15
C ALA A 1213 -50.00 -62.33 4.48
N GLY A 1214 -51.30 -62.52 4.24
CA GLY A 1214 -52.12 -61.50 3.58
C GLY A 1214 -52.31 -60.24 4.43
N ARG A 1215 -52.85 -59.18 3.83
CA ARG A 1215 -53.07 -57.89 4.50
C ARG A 1215 -53.87 -57.98 5.81
N GLN A 1216 -55.05 -58.61 5.79
CA GLN A 1216 -55.95 -58.71 6.95
C GLN A 1216 -55.60 -59.88 7.88
N THR A 1217 -54.34 -60.04 8.24
CA THR A 1217 -53.88 -61.06 9.19
C THR A 1217 -53.17 -60.40 10.37
N LYS A 1218 -53.09 -61.08 11.52
CA LYS A 1218 -52.50 -60.52 12.75
C LYS A 1218 -50.96 -60.57 12.80
N GLY A 1219 -50.32 -61.25 11.85
CA GLY A 1219 -48.88 -61.55 11.88
C GLY A 1219 -48.48 -62.63 12.90
N VAL A 1220 -47.21 -63.02 12.89
CA VAL A 1220 -46.63 -63.98 13.83
C VAL A 1220 -45.65 -63.29 14.78
N ARG A 1221 -45.35 -63.93 15.90
CA ARG A 1221 -44.40 -63.40 16.87
C ARG A 1221 -43.01 -63.35 16.22
N LEU A 1222 -42.45 -62.15 16.11
CA LEU A 1222 -41.08 -61.91 15.61
C LEU A 1222 -40.06 -62.22 16.72
N MET A 1223 -40.39 -61.87 17.96
CA MET A 1223 -39.56 -62.11 19.15
C MET A 1223 -40.41 -62.24 20.41
N ASP A 1224 -39.87 -62.88 21.44
CA ASP A 1224 -40.50 -62.92 22.77
C ASP A 1224 -40.11 -61.68 23.56
N LEU A 1225 -41.11 -60.87 23.93
CA LEU A 1225 -40.92 -59.68 24.77
C LEU A 1225 -41.36 -60.03 26.20
N GLY A 1226 -40.47 -59.85 27.18
CA GLY A 1226 -40.83 -60.00 28.60
C GLY A 1226 -41.94 -59.02 29.03
N GLU A 1227 -42.69 -59.34 30.11
CA GLU A 1227 -43.78 -58.49 30.60
C GLU A 1227 -43.32 -57.03 30.79
N GLY A 1228 -44.04 -56.08 30.19
CA GLY A 1228 -43.73 -54.65 30.23
C GLY A 1228 -42.79 -54.14 29.12
N ASN A 1229 -42.15 -55.02 28.33
CA ASN A 1229 -41.27 -54.63 27.23
C ASN A 1229 -42.02 -54.50 25.91
N SER A 1230 -41.63 -53.51 25.11
CA SER A 1230 -42.22 -53.27 23.79
C SER A 1230 -41.17 -53.13 22.71
N LEU A 1231 -41.52 -53.46 21.48
CA LEU A 1231 -40.76 -53.12 20.29
C LEU A 1231 -40.93 -51.62 20.00
N VAL A 1232 -39.83 -50.90 19.82
CA VAL A 1232 -39.80 -49.44 19.65
C VAL A 1232 -39.54 -49.04 18.19
N ALA A 1233 -38.71 -49.79 17.47
CA ALA A 1233 -38.43 -49.51 16.06
C ALA A 1233 -37.96 -50.77 15.32
N ILE A 1234 -38.15 -50.79 14.00
CA ILE A 1234 -37.44 -51.68 13.07
C ILE A 1234 -36.74 -50.83 12.02
N ALA A 1235 -35.48 -51.12 11.76
CA ALA A 1235 -34.69 -50.53 10.69
C ALA A 1235 -34.17 -51.60 9.73
N ARG A 1236 -34.06 -51.26 8.45
CA ARG A 1236 -33.44 -52.11 7.43
C ARG A 1236 -31.93 -51.89 7.41
N ASN A 1237 -31.15 -52.97 7.36
CA ASN A 1237 -29.71 -52.94 7.05
C ASN A 1237 -29.51 -52.94 5.53
N ALA A 1238 -28.58 -52.14 5.02
CA ALA A 1238 -28.40 -51.89 3.58
C ALA A 1238 -27.34 -52.78 2.89
N ASP A 1239 -27.02 -53.96 3.43
CA ASP A 1239 -26.05 -54.88 2.82
C ASP A 1239 -26.72 -55.83 1.79
N GLU A 1240 -26.23 -55.88 0.55
CA GLU A 1240 -26.44 -56.99 -0.38
C GLU A 1240 -25.56 -58.19 0.03
N ALA A 1241 -26.09 -59.41 -0.05
CA ALA A 1241 -25.31 -60.63 0.16
C ALA A 1241 -24.34 -60.84 -1.01
N VAL A 1242 -23.04 -60.56 -0.80
CA VAL A 1242 -22.00 -60.81 -1.81
C VAL A 1242 -21.81 -62.32 -2.01
N ASP A 1243 -22.16 -62.81 -3.21
CA ASP A 1243 -21.90 -64.18 -3.67
C ASP A 1243 -20.37 -64.39 -3.85
N PRO A 1244 -19.72 -65.33 -3.14
CA PRO A 1244 -18.27 -65.44 -3.13
C PRO A 1244 -17.63 -65.99 -4.43
N ASP A 1245 -18.40 -66.48 -5.40
CA ASP A 1245 -17.87 -67.27 -6.53
C ASP A 1245 -17.93 -66.58 -7.90
N ALA A 1246 -18.29 -65.30 -7.98
CA ALA A 1246 -18.29 -64.55 -9.25
C ALA A 1246 -17.09 -63.58 -9.37
N ALA A 1247 -15.89 -64.12 -9.65
CA ALA A 1247 -14.75 -63.32 -10.13
C ALA A 1247 -14.08 -64.02 -11.32
N GLY A 1248 -14.41 -63.55 -12.53
CA GLY A 1248 -13.63 -63.82 -13.74
C GLY A 1248 -12.39 -62.92 -13.81
N PRO A 1249 -11.29 -63.36 -14.46
CA PRO A 1249 -10.06 -62.59 -14.56
C PRO A 1249 -10.13 -61.59 -15.73
N GLU A 1250 -9.19 -60.63 -15.70
CA GLU A 1250 -8.83 -59.64 -16.74
C GLU A 1250 -9.31 -58.21 -16.45
N GLN A 1251 -8.51 -57.15 -16.60
CA GLN A 1251 -7.16 -57.01 -17.15
C GLN A 1251 -6.56 -55.69 -16.63
N ARG A 1252 -5.31 -55.80 -16.18
CA ARG A 1252 -4.23 -54.82 -16.27
C ARG A 1252 -4.43 -53.73 -17.36
N LYS A 1253 -4.56 -52.48 -16.94
CA LYS A 1253 -3.69 -51.37 -17.33
C LYS A 1253 -3.66 -50.30 -16.24
#